data_AF-A0A819B4N7-F1
#
_entry.id   AF-A0A819B4N7-F1
#
_cell.length_a   1.000
_cell.length_b   1.000
_cell.length_c   1.000
_cell.angle_alpha   90.00
_cell.angle_beta   90.00
_cell.angle_gamma   90.00
#
_symmetry.space_group_name_H-M   'P 1'
#
loop_
_entity.id
_entity.type
_entity.pdbx_description
1 polymer ?
#
loop_
_entity_poly.entity_id
_entity_poly.type
_entity_poly.pdbx_seq_one_letter_code
_entity_poly.pdbx_strand_id
1 'polypeptide(L)'
;MRDRNSFLTAFELDNKGNFLFFKATGTVNNDNITQLVLINKQADSTSFKYVNLKQIGNIFLDEVKMKADNLTNKFIITSFYGVKRRGDIQGLYISVFDANTNIETVSTIAAFDGDFRNDAKGDAGVKQAFNDYFIKQIIPKKNGGFLFSAESEYSSSRGGDNYNRWDYVNPYNSYGSGGFYSFGSPSYYPWSRGYNSYNITKYFCDNIAIACFDSTGKIEWNNVIRKSQFDDNSDVYLGYGMFNAGNQLKFLFNQLERGDQILTEQSISPDGQITRSSTLKNLDKGYIFMPRHAKQVGAKQIIVPFAFFALVICTVLIHFHIFYVPVTLSANSNTGIFNLLVQRYLIKLPPIFITIVFILLILLQSIRLSIVLNNSKMYAHQGFTAAFAYVFLSGLLPNAYLFSPAFLVNSFIILLFSIIVKFYNNQNAKGLLFNAGFLASSIVICYYPSVVLLLVTLCGLAILRPFRMAECIIIPARNEENNIAKCLNTIVAQNYPKELFEVIVINDHSTDKTLEIIEDFANRFQNIKLINLKDELLNKPLNAYKKKAIEIAINKANGNWIVTTDADCEVQQNWLLHFDDYIEHTNSLFVAAPVIFSNNKTIVSQFQYIDFMALQAATAATVSVSLHCMCNGANLAYEKNTFFEVGGFKGIDNIASGDDMLLMNKIKLKHKDKIGYLFCKESIVTTLPMPTWKSFINQRIRWASKADKYDDKSLLPVLLMVYLFNLSLVTMFFWGVINSKILLCFFVFFLIKTLVEWTFIKPASLFFGKIRLLQFTLLQPLHIIYIVVAGWLGKFGTYKWKDRKVQ
;
A
#
# COMPACT_ATOMS: atom_id res chain seq x y z
N MET A 1 -16.00 -50.01 -12.69
CA MET A 1 -17.15 -50.29 -11.80
C MET A 1 -18.35 -50.67 -12.66
N ARG A 2 -19.16 -51.66 -12.25
CA ARG A 2 -20.35 -52.11 -13.02
C ARG A 2 -21.55 -51.16 -12.89
N ASP A 3 -21.54 -50.26 -11.92
CA ASP A 3 -22.57 -49.26 -11.71
C ASP A 3 -22.16 -47.94 -12.40
N ARG A 4 -23.00 -47.42 -13.31
CA ARG A 4 -22.82 -46.05 -13.82
C ARG A 4 -22.90 -45.07 -12.64
N ASN A 5 -22.07 -44.04 -12.64
CA ASN A 5 -22.09 -42.91 -11.69
C ASN A 5 -21.59 -43.18 -10.26
N SER A 6 -20.92 -44.32 -10.01
CA SER A 6 -20.19 -44.54 -8.76
C SER A 6 -18.70 -44.19 -8.87
N PHE A 7 -18.13 -43.67 -7.78
CA PHE A 7 -16.72 -43.33 -7.67
C PHE A 7 -16.17 -43.58 -6.25
N LEU A 8 -14.84 -43.63 -6.14
CA LEU A 8 -14.15 -43.75 -4.85
C LEU A 8 -13.65 -42.39 -4.39
N THR A 9 -13.72 -42.13 -3.08
CA THR A 9 -13.13 -40.95 -2.44
C THR A 9 -11.71 -41.23 -1.96
N ALA A 10 -11.02 -40.18 -1.49
CA ALA A 10 -9.78 -40.31 -0.73
C ALA A 10 -9.94 -41.27 0.46
N PHE A 11 -8.87 -42.00 0.78
CA PHE A 11 -8.80 -42.91 1.91
C PHE A 11 -8.21 -42.23 3.15
N GLU A 12 -8.61 -42.69 4.33
CA GLU A 12 -7.98 -42.37 5.60
C GLU A 12 -7.42 -43.63 6.24
N LEU A 13 -6.29 -43.48 6.94
CA LEU A 13 -5.64 -44.53 7.70
C LEU A 13 -5.58 -44.10 9.16
N ASP A 14 -6.05 -44.95 10.07
CA ASP A 14 -5.87 -44.73 11.50
C ASP A 14 -4.53 -45.30 12.01
N ASN A 15 -4.18 -45.00 13.26
CA ASN A 15 -2.95 -45.48 13.89
C ASN A 15 -2.92 -47.00 14.11
N LYS A 16 -4.07 -47.69 13.99
CA LYS A 16 -4.17 -49.15 14.06
C LYS A 16 -3.99 -49.81 12.70
N GLY A 17 -3.89 -49.03 11.62
CA GLY A 17 -3.76 -49.53 10.26
C GLY A 17 -5.10 -49.88 9.60
N ASN A 18 -6.23 -49.48 10.18
CA ASN A 18 -7.52 -49.59 9.51
C ASN A 18 -7.60 -48.59 8.36
N PHE A 19 -7.96 -49.08 7.19
CA PHE A 19 -8.01 -48.35 5.93
C PHE A 19 -9.45 -48.18 5.50
N LEU A 20 -9.93 -46.93 5.47
CA LEU A 20 -11.32 -46.59 5.19
C LEU A 20 -11.42 -45.61 4.02
N PHE A 21 -12.41 -45.80 3.14
CA PHE A 21 -12.75 -44.89 2.04
C PHE A 21 -14.21 -45.08 1.62
N PHE A 22 -14.77 -44.16 0.84
CA PHE A 22 -16.15 -44.29 0.37
C PHE A 22 -16.22 -44.76 -1.08
N LYS A 23 -17.22 -45.58 -1.38
CA LYS A 23 -17.86 -45.64 -2.70
C LYS A 23 -19.07 -44.71 -2.67
N ALA A 24 -18.97 -43.57 -3.32
CA ALA A 24 -20.06 -42.62 -3.49
C ALA A 24 -20.78 -42.88 -4.82
N THR A 25 -22.11 -42.83 -4.82
CA THR A 25 -22.93 -42.90 -6.04
C THR A 25 -23.59 -41.56 -6.29
N GLY A 26 -23.39 -41.02 -7.49
CA GLY A 26 -23.94 -39.75 -7.93
C GLY A 26 -25.31 -39.89 -8.60
N THR A 27 -25.99 -38.74 -8.76
CA THR A 27 -27.17 -38.61 -9.64
C THR A 27 -26.85 -38.93 -11.11
N VAL A 28 -27.86 -39.03 -11.99
CA VAL A 28 -27.70 -39.38 -13.42
C VAL A 28 -26.67 -38.52 -14.16
N ASN A 29 -26.57 -37.22 -13.87
CA ASN A 29 -25.56 -36.33 -14.46
C ASN A 29 -24.37 -36.08 -13.54
N ASN A 30 -24.20 -36.89 -12.50
CA ASN A 30 -23.05 -36.77 -11.63
C ASN A 30 -23.01 -35.41 -10.86
N ASP A 31 -24.22 -34.91 -10.54
CA ASP A 31 -24.57 -33.67 -9.82
C ASP A 31 -24.12 -33.54 -8.36
N ASN A 32 -24.55 -34.55 -7.62
CA ASN A 32 -24.59 -34.63 -6.16
C ASN A 32 -24.52 -36.12 -5.82
N ILE A 33 -24.09 -36.43 -4.59
CA ILE A 33 -23.99 -37.77 -4.03
C ILE A 33 -25.33 -38.15 -3.39
N THR A 34 -25.89 -39.28 -3.80
CA THR A 34 -27.18 -39.81 -3.33
C THR A 34 -27.06 -41.08 -2.52
N GLN A 35 -25.90 -41.73 -2.51
CA GLN A 35 -25.63 -42.90 -1.69
C GLN A 35 -24.15 -42.95 -1.32
N LEU A 36 -23.87 -43.25 -0.06
CA LEU A 36 -22.52 -43.47 0.46
C LEU A 36 -22.40 -44.88 1.03
N VAL A 37 -21.45 -45.63 0.49
CA VAL A 37 -21.03 -46.92 1.02
C VAL A 37 -19.62 -46.76 1.58
N LEU A 38 -19.49 -46.89 2.89
CA LEU A 38 -18.19 -46.93 3.55
C LEU A 38 -17.55 -48.30 3.32
N ILE A 39 -16.32 -48.28 2.83
CA ILE A 39 -15.51 -49.48 2.63
C ILE A 39 -14.41 -49.45 3.70
N ASN A 40 -14.45 -50.43 4.59
CA ASN A 40 -13.47 -50.60 5.66
C ASN A 40 -12.64 -51.86 5.42
N LYS A 41 -11.32 -51.71 5.46
CA LYS A 41 -10.37 -52.81 5.55
C LYS A 41 -9.62 -52.70 6.87
N GLN A 42 -9.85 -53.65 7.77
CA GLN A 42 -9.08 -53.76 9.00
C GLN A 42 -7.63 -54.17 8.70
N ALA A 43 -6.69 -53.77 9.56
CA ALA A 43 -5.25 -54.00 9.35
C ALA A 43 -4.93 -55.49 9.08
N ASP A 44 -5.47 -56.37 9.93
CA ASP A 44 -5.21 -57.82 9.90
C ASP A 44 -6.10 -58.60 8.93
N SER A 45 -6.99 -57.92 8.20
CA SER A 45 -7.94 -58.57 7.29
C SER A 45 -7.49 -58.46 5.82
N THR A 46 -7.72 -59.52 5.06
CA THR A 46 -7.53 -59.55 3.60
C THR A 46 -8.79 -59.20 2.82
N SER A 47 -9.93 -59.00 3.50
CA SER A 47 -11.21 -58.69 2.87
C SER A 47 -11.72 -57.29 3.24
N PHE A 48 -12.52 -56.72 2.33
CA PHE A 48 -13.19 -55.44 2.53
C PHE A 48 -14.59 -55.64 3.10
N LYS A 49 -14.95 -54.87 4.12
CA LYS A 49 -16.31 -54.77 4.63
C LYS A 49 -17.00 -53.55 4.04
N TYR A 50 -18.25 -53.72 3.64
CA TYR A 50 -19.08 -52.68 3.04
C TYR A 50 -20.19 -52.30 4.03
N VAL A 51 -20.25 -51.04 4.41
CA VAL A 51 -21.27 -50.50 5.31
C VAL A 51 -22.02 -49.41 4.57
N ASN A 52 -23.31 -49.62 4.33
CA ASN A 52 -24.19 -48.57 3.82
C ASN A 52 -24.47 -47.60 4.96
N LEU A 53 -24.05 -46.34 4.81
CA LEU A 53 -24.37 -45.31 5.80
C LEU A 53 -25.87 -44.96 5.70
N LYS A 54 -26.50 -44.72 6.84
CA LYS A 54 -27.91 -44.30 6.87
C LYS A 54 -28.03 -42.88 6.34
N GLN A 55 -28.48 -42.75 5.10
CA GLN A 55 -28.80 -41.43 4.56
C GLN A 55 -30.15 -40.96 5.13
N ILE A 56 -30.13 -39.80 5.78
CA ILE A 56 -31.32 -39.24 6.44
C ILE A 56 -32.12 -38.44 5.43
N GLY A 57 -33.30 -38.96 5.07
CA GLY A 57 -34.25 -38.26 4.22
C GLY A 57 -33.79 -38.08 2.76
N ASN A 58 -34.49 -37.21 2.03
CA ASN A 58 -34.25 -36.95 0.61
C ASN A 58 -33.24 -35.80 0.44
N ILE A 59 -32.01 -35.99 0.93
CA ILE A 59 -30.93 -34.99 0.86
C ILE A 59 -29.87 -35.36 -0.18
N PHE A 60 -29.26 -34.33 -0.77
CA PHE A 60 -28.18 -34.43 -1.73
C PHE A 60 -26.88 -34.00 -1.07
N LEU A 61 -25.90 -34.90 -1.01
CA LEU A 61 -24.58 -34.61 -0.48
C LEU A 61 -23.67 -34.09 -1.60
N ASP A 62 -22.65 -33.31 -1.25
CA ASP A 62 -21.78 -32.69 -2.24
C ASP A 62 -20.30 -33.05 -2.02
N GLU A 63 -19.67 -32.50 -0.99
CA GLU A 63 -18.26 -32.76 -0.67
C GLU A 63 -18.18 -33.64 0.59
N VAL A 64 -17.80 -34.92 0.44
CA VAL A 64 -17.70 -35.84 1.59
C VAL A 64 -16.25 -35.90 2.07
N LYS A 65 -16.05 -35.61 3.35
CA LYS A 65 -14.75 -35.69 4.05
C LYS A 65 -14.86 -36.61 5.25
N MET A 66 -13.75 -37.27 5.55
CA MET A 66 -13.62 -38.15 6.71
C MET A 66 -12.36 -37.82 7.48
N LYS A 67 -12.41 -38.00 8.80
CA LYS A 67 -11.26 -37.88 9.68
C LYS A 67 -11.27 -38.97 10.73
N ALA A 68 -10.13 -39.66 10.88
CA ALA A 68 -9.92 -40.60 11.97
C ALA A 68 -9.67 -39.85 13.30
N ASP A 69 -10.46 -40.17 14.31
CA ASP A 69 -10.17 -39.86 15.71
C ASP A 69 -9.50 -41.07 16.37
N ASN A 70 -8.17 -41.01 16.43
CA ASN A 70 -7.35 -42.07 17.00
C ASN A 70 -7.54 -42.25 18.52
N LEU A 71 -8.08 -41.27 19.25
CA LEU A 71 -8.31 -41.39 20.69
C LEU A 71 -9.53 -42.26 20.98
N THR A 72 -10.60 -42.05 20.21
CA THR A 72 -11.87 -42.80 20.39
C THR A 72 -12.01 -43.99 19.45
N ASN A 73 -11.09 -44.15 18.47
CA ASN A 73 -11.17 -45.12 17.37
C ASN A 73 -12.44 -44.96 16.51
N LYS A 74 -12.91 -43.72 16.38
CA LYS A 74 -14.08 -43.37 15.58
C LYS A 74 -13.65 -42.57 14.35
N PHE A 75 -14.45 -42.65 13.30
CA PHE A 75 -14.29 -41.89 12.08
C PHE A 75 -15.42 -40.89 11.98
N ILE A 76 -15.07 -39.62 11.93
CA ILE A 76 -16.01 -38.52 11.77
C ILE A 76 -16.15 -38.26 10.28
N ILE A 77 -17.38 -38.34 9.79
CA ILE A 77 -17.75 -38.19 8.39
C ILE A 77 -18.63 -36.96 8.29
N THR A 78 -18.26 -36.01 7.44
CA THR A 78 -19.01 -34.78 7.25
C THR A 78 -19.17 -34.45 5.78
N SER A 79 -20.31 -33.87 5.42
CA SER A 79 -20.55 -33.39 4.07
C SER A 79 -21.55 -32.25 4.06
N PHE A 80 -21.36 -31.28 3.17
CA PHE A 80 -22.42 -30.30 2.91
C PHE A 80 -23.62 -30.99 2.26
N TYR A 81 -24.82 -30.60 2.67
CA TYR A 81 -26.05 -31.13 2.08
C TYR A 81 -26.97 -30.03 1.54
N GLY A 82 -27.70 -30.37 0.48
CA GLY A 82 -28.81 -29.60 -0.07
C GLY A 82 -30.09 -30.45 -0.12
N VAL A 83 -31.24 -29.78 -0.17
CA VAL A 83 -32.56 -30.45 -0.28
C VAL A 83 -32.98 -30.63 -1.75
N LYS A 84 -32.42 -29.81 -2.64
CA LYS A 84 -32.64 -29.90 -4.09
C LYS A 84 -31.33 -30.27 -4.77
N ARG A 85 -31.43 -30.99 -5.88
CA ARG A 85 -30.29 -31.23 -6.78
C ARG A 85 -29.74 -29.89 -7.28
N ARG A 86 -28.41 -29.70 -7.19
CA ARG A 86 -27.72 -28.41 -7.42
C ARG A 86 -28.35 -27.23 -6.66
N GLY A 87 -28.98 -27.51 -5.52
CA GLY A 87 -29.59 -26.49 -4.68
C GLY A 87 -28.60 -25.82 -3.73
N ASP A 88 -29.05 -24.74 -3.10
CA ASP A 88 -28.26 -24.03 -2.08
C ASP A 88 -27.97 -24.93 -0.88
N ILE A 89 -26.75 -24.82 -0.34
CA ILE A 89 -26.32 -25.58 0.83
C ILE A 89 -27.17 -25.21 2.03
N GLN A 90 -27.73 -26.24 2.69
CA GLN A 90 -28.60 -26.09 3.84
C GLN A 90 -27.90 -26.28 5.19
N GLY A 91 -26.81 -27.05 5.20
CA GLY A 91 -26.06 -27.35 6.41
C GLY A 91 -25.08 -28.49 6.21
N LEU A 92 -24.76 -29.19 7.30
CA LEU A 92 -23.86 -30.34 7.31
C LEU A 92 -24.59 -31.64 7.65
N TYR A 93 -24.32 -32.68 6.87
CA TYR A 93 -24.55 -34.07 7.22
C TYR A 93 -23.37 -34.56 8.06
N ILE A 94 -23.66 -35.21 9.17
CA ILE A 94 -22.68 -35.69 10.14
C ILE A 94 -22.96 -37.16 10.43
N SER A 95 -21.94 -37.98 10.27
CA SER A 95 -21.97 -39.39 10.64
C SER A 95 -20.72 -39.77 11.41
N VAL A 96 -20.86 -40.56 12.47
CA VAL A 96 -19.73 -41.04 13.28
C VAL A 96 -19.73 -42.56 13.26
N PHE A 97 -18.69 -43.13 12.67
CA PHE A 97 -18.52 -44.56 12.49
C PHE A 97 -17.48 -45.13 13.45
N ASP A 98 -17.80 -46.22 14.14
CA ASP A 98 -16.84 -46.94 14.98
C ASP A 98 -16.22 -48.11 14.19
N ALA A 99 -14.91 -48.06 13.98
CA ALA A 99 -14.21 -49.05 13.18
C ALA A 99 -14.02 -50.41 13.87
N ASN A 100 -14.13 -50.48 15.20
CA ASN A 100 -14.04 -51.74 15.92
C ASN A 100 -15.34 -52.53 15.78
N THR A 101 -16.47 -51.87 16.02
CA THR A 101 -17.80 -52.49 15.95
C THR A 101 -18.34 -52.55 14.52
N ASN A 102 -17.79 -51.76 13.60
CA ASN A 102 -18.31 -51.54 12.25
C ASN A 102 -19.76 -50.99 12.24
N ILE A 103 -20.11 -50.21 13.25
CA ILE A 103 -21.45 -49.65 13.42
C ILE A 103 -21.38 -48.12 13.31
N GLU A 104 -22.35 -47.56 12.58
CA GLU A 104 -22.63 -46.12 12.59
C GLU A 104 -23.30 -45.75 13.91
N THR A 105 -22.60 -44.97 14.74
CA THR A 105 -23.04 -44.58 16.09
C THR A 105 -23.92 -43.33 16.09
N VAL A 106 -23.61 -42.38 15.21
CA VAL A 106 -24.35 -41.12 15.05
C VAL A 106 -24.59 -40.92 13.57
N SER A 107 -25.81 -40.55 13.21
CA SER A 107 -26.16 -40.04 11.89
C SER A 107 -27.15 -38.91 12.10
N THR A 108 -26.81 -37.69 11.71
CA THR A 108 -27.64 -36.51 11.91
C THR A 108 -27.35 -35.45 10.85
N ILE A 109 -28.23 -34.45 10.77
CA ILE A 109 -28.03 -33.24 9.97
C ILE A 109 -28.08 -32.02 10.89
N ALA A 110 -27.20 -31.07 10.63
CA ALA A 110 -27.15 -29.79 11.31
C ALA A 110 -27.41 -28.68 10.28
N ALA A 111 -28.60 -28.08 10.33
CA ALA A 111 -28.94 -26.94 9.48
C ALA A 111 -28.23 -25.67 9.98
N PHE A 112 -27.76 -24.85 9.04
CA PHE A 112 -27.18 -23.55 9.37
C PHE A 112 -28.27 -22.51 9.57
N ASP A 113 -28.23 -21.83 10.72
CA ASP A 113 -29.16 -20.75 11.07
C ASP A 113 -28.97 -19.50 10.19
N GLY A 114 -29.90 -18.55 10.32
CA GLY A 114 -29.90 -17.32 9.53
C GLY A 114 -28.73 -16.39 9.85
N ASP A 115 -28.33 -16.32 11.12
CA ASP A 115 -27.27 -15.44 11.59
C ASP A 115 -25.90 -15.91 11.09
N PHE A 116 -25.61 -17.21 11.21
CA PHE A 116 -24.39 -17.82 10.69
C PHE A 116 -24.29 -17.68 9.17
N ARG A 117 -25.40 -17.81 8.44
CA ARG A 117 -25.44 -17.54 6.99
C ARG A 117 -25.20 -16.08 6.67
N ASN A 118 -25.77 -15.17 7.45
CA ASN A 118 -25.57 -13.74 7.25
C ASN A 118 -24.12 -13.32 7.55
N ASP A 119 -23.47 -14.01 8.48
CA ASP A 119 -22.04 -13.82 8.78
C ASP A 119 -21.13 -14.49 7.75
N ALA A 120 -21.54 -15.62 7.18
CA ALA A 120 -20.77 -16.30 6.14
C ALA A 120 -20.84 -15.61 4.78
N LYS A 121 -21.95 -14.90 4.48
CA LYS A 121 -22.15 -14.33 3.15
C LYS A 121 -20.99 -13.43 2.71
N GLY A 122 -20.52 -13.66 1.50
CA GLY A 122 -19.72 -12.72 0.71
C GLY A 122 -20.64 -11.79 -0.07
N ASP A 123 -20.41 -11.67 -1.37
CA ASP A 123 -21.26 -10.87 -2.28
C ASP A 123 -22.59 -11.56 -2.64
N ALA A 124 -22.73 -12.85 -2.34
CA ALA A 124 -23.95 -13.62 -2.58
C ALA A 124 -25.07 -13.34 -1.55
N GLY A 125 -26.31 -13.64 -1.92
CA GLY A 125 -27.44 -13.56 -1.00
C GLY A 125 -27.37 -14.57 0.16
N VAL A 126 -28.04 -14.30 1.28
CA VAL A 126 -28.00 -15.15 2.51
C VAL A 126 -28.33 -16.63 2.25
N LYS A 127 -29.22 -16.92 1.28
CA LYS A 127 -29.55 -18.31 0.91
C LYS A 127 -28.36 -19.05 0.29
N GLN A 128 -27.55 -18.34 -0.50
CA GLN A 128 -26.40 -18.84 -1.24
C GLN A 128 -25.08 -18.73 -0.46
N ALA A 129 -25.13 -18.28 0.80
CA ALA A 129 -23.94 -17.93 1.58
C ALA A 129 -22.87 -19.03 1.65
N PHE A 130 -23.27 -20.30 1.67
CA PHE A 130 -22.35 -21.43 1.76
C PHE A 130 -22.00 -22.08 0.41
N ASN A 131 -22.55 -21.58 -0.71
CA ASN A 131 -22.34 -22.22 -1.99
C ASN A 131 -20.85 -22.21 -2.39
N ASP A 132 -20.08 -21.19 -2.02
CA ASP A 132 -18.65 -21.12 -2.37
C ASP A 132 -17.73 -21.72 -1.30
N TYR A 133 -18.26 -22.35 -0.25
CA TYR A 133 -17.48 -22.85 0.89
C TYR A 133 -17.01 -24.30 0.75
N PHE A 134 -15.71 -24.57 0.88
CA PHE A 134 -15.16 -25.94 0.83
C PHE A 134 -14.66 -26.41 2.19
N ILE A 135 -14.89 -27.68 2.54
CA ILE A 135 -14.45 -28.24 3.83
C ILE A 135 -12.94 -28.44 3.80
N LYS A 136 -12.22 -27.71 4.66
CA LYS A 136 -10.75 -27.75 4.74
C LYS A 136 -10.24 -28.68 5.81
N GLN A 137 -10.77 -28.60 7.03
CA GLN A 137 -10.32 -29.46 8.14
C GLN A 137 -11.46 -29.91 9.06
N ILE A 138 -11.29 -31.12 9.60
CA ILE A 138 -12.09 -31.70 10.68
C ILE A 138 -11.15 -31.96 11.86
N ILE A 139 -11.51 -31.47 13.04
CA ILE A 139 -10.67 -31.47 14.24
C ILE A 139 -11.41 -32.22 15.36
N PRO A 140 -11.03 -33.45 15.70
CA PRO A 140 -11.67 -34.18 16.79
C PRO A 140 -11.37 -33.55 18.16
N LYS A 141 -12.37 -33.53 19.05
CA LYS A 141 -12.26 -33.09 20.45
C LYS A 141 -12.13 -34.30 21.37
N LYS A 142 -11.45 -34.14 22.51
CA LYS A 142 -11.30 -35.21 23.52
C LYS A 142 -12.63 -35.71 24.09
N ASN A 143 -13.67 -34.88 24.10
CA ASN A 143 -15.01 -35.25 24.59
C ASN A 143 -15.86 -36.00 23.54
N GLY A 144 -15.28 -36.36 22.40
CA GLY A 144 -15.96 -37.07 21.31
C GLY A 144 -16.74 -36.17 20.36
N GLY A 145 -16.80 -34.85 20.61
CA GLY A 145 -17.25 -33.87 19.62
C GLY A 145 -16.15 -33.53 18.61
N PHE A 146 -16.41 -32.57 17.73
CA PHE A 146 -15.43 -32.13 16.73
C PHE A 146 -15.68 -30.70 16.28
N LEU A 147 -14.67 -30.07 15.71
CA LEU A 147 -14.81 -28.81 14.97
C LEU A 147 -14.64 -29.06 13.49
N PHE A 148 -15.34 -28.27 12.68
CA PHE A 148 -15.08 -28.20 11.25
C PHE A 148 -14.67 -26.79 10.87
N SER A 149 -13.82 -26.68 9.84
CA SER A 149 -13.49 -25.41 9.21
C SER A 149 -13.69 -25.52 7.70
N ALA A 150 -14.36 -24.53 7.14
CA ALA A 150 -14.59 -24.39 5.71
C ALA A 150 -14.22 -22.99 5.25
N GLU A 151 -13.86 -22.84 3.99
CA GLU A 151 -13.37 -21.59 3.42
C GLU A 151 -14.07 -21.27 2.12
N SER A 152 -14.47 -20.01 1.95
CA SER A 152 -15.06 -19.52 0.71
C SER A 152 -13.99 -19.37 -0.37
N GLU A 153 -14.15 -20.07 -1.50
CA GLU A 153 -13.23 -20.05 -2.64
C GLU A 153 -13.99 -19.92 -3.96
N TYR A 154 -13.62 -18.94 -4.78
CA TYR A 154 -14.20 -18.71 -6.10
C TYR A 154 -13.22 -17.96 -7.02
N SER A 155 -13.59 -17.75 -8.29
CA SER A 155 -12.75 -17.14 -9.32
C SER A 155 -13.59 -16.34 -10.28
N SER A 156 -12.96 -15.37 -10.93
CA SER A 156 -13.59 -14.57 -11.97
C SER A 156 -12.81 -14.64 -13.28
N SER A 157 -13.55 -14.61 -14.39
CA SER A 157 -12.99 -14.61 -15.75
C SER A 157 -13.39 -13.35 -16.52
N ARG A 158 -12.55 -12.94 -17.48
CA ARG A 158 -12.86 -11.79 -18.37
C ARG A 158 -14.04 -12.05 -19.32
N GLY A 159 -14.47 -13.30 -19.48
CA GLY A 159 -15.56 -13.71 -20.37
C GLY A 159 -16.95 -13.74 -19.74
N GLY A 160 -17.08 -13.42 -18.44
CA GLY A 160 -18.36 -13.48 -17.72
C GLY A 160 -18.73 -14.87 -17.20
N ASP A 161 -18.00 -15.93 -17.58
CA ASP A 161 -18.13 -17.26 -17.02
C ASP A 161 -17.37 -17.35 -15.69
N ASN A 162 -18.04 -16.98 -14.60
CA ASN A 162 -17.53 -17.23 -13.25
C ASN A 162 -17.75 -18.71 -12.91
N TYR A 163 -16.68 -19.41 -12.52
CA TYR A 163 -16.79 -20.76 -12.00
C TYR A 163 -17.64 -20.71 -10.73
N ASN A 164 -18.71 -21.50 -10.70
CA ASN A 164 -19.49 -21.73 -9.48
C ASN A 164 -19.00 -23.01 -8.79
N ARG A 165 -19.46 -23.25 -7.56
CA ARG A 165 -19.20 -24.47 -6.78
C ARG A 165 -19.19 -25.77 -7.61
N TRP A 166 -20.16 -25.93 -8.50
CA TRP A 166 -20.38 -27.14 -9.28
C TRP A 166 -19.38 -27.29 -10.44
N ASP A 167 -18.68 -26.22 -10.79
CA ASP A 167 -17.58 -26.23 -11.74
C ASP A 167 -16.24 -26.57 -11.05
N TYR A 168 -16.07 -26.25 -9.76
CA TYR A 168 -14.86 -26.56 -8.96
C TYR A 168 -14.70 -28.01 -8.55
N VAL A 169 -15.80 -28.77 -8.44
CA VAL A 169 -15.74 -30.20 -8.06
C VAL A 169 -15.20 -31.08 -9.21
N ASN A 170 -14.90 -30.49 -10.38
CA ASN A 170 -14.34 -31.18 -11.54
C ASN A 170 -12.79 -31.12 -11.53
N PRO A 171 -12.08 -32.25 -11.33
CA PRO A 171 -10.65 -32.22 -10.98
C PRO A 171 -9.68 -32.22 -12.17
N TYR A 172 -10.13 -31.87 -13.39
CA TYR A 172 -9.24 -31.84 -14.55
C TYR A 172 -8.58 -30.47 -14.79
N ASN A 173 -7.84 -29.97 -13.80
CA ASN A 173 -6.86 -28.91 -14.02
C ASN A 173 -5.40 -29.33 -13.74
N SER A 174 -5.11 -30.64 -13.84
CA SER A 174 -3.75 -31.19 -13.58
C SER A 174 -2.91 -31.47 -14.83
N TYR A 175 -3.34 -31.07 -16.04
CA TYR A 175 -2.54 -31.37 -17.26
C TYR A 175 -2.30 -30.19 -18.21
N GLY A 176 -2.68 -28.96 -17.86
CA GLY A 176 -2.41 -27.78 -18.66
C GLY A 176 -1.67 -26.71 -17.88
N SER A 177 -0.39 -26.49 -18.21
CA SER A 177 0.47 -25.41 -17.73
C SER A 177 1.04 -25.54 -16.30
N GLY A 178 2.13 -26.29 -16.17
CA GLY A 178 3.40 -25.87 -15.54
C GLY A 178 3.46 -25.20 -14.16
N GLY A 179 2.35 -25.06 -13.42
CA GLY A 179 2.30 -24.54 -12.06
C GLY A 179 2.24 -25.70 -11.07
N PHE A 180 3.19 -25.76 -10.14
CA PHE A 180 3.09 -26.64 -8.99
C PHE A 180 1.87 -26.22 -8.15
N TYR A 181 0.85 -27.10 -8.11
CA TYR A 181 -0.33 -27.10 -7.23
C TYR A 181 -1.40 -26.02 -7.49
N SER A 182 -2.45 -26.39 -8.25
CA SER A 182 -3.72 -25.66 -8.34
C SER A 182 -4.73 -26.18 -7.31
N PHE A 183 -5.64 -25.31 -6.86
CA PHE A 183 -6.81 -25.55 -5.99
C PHE A 183 -7.12 -27.01 -5.61
N GLY A 184 -7.02 -27.29 -4.31
CA GLY A 184 -7.84 -28.33 -3.69
C GLY A 184 -7.65 -29.74 -4.23
N SER A 185 -6.45 -30.16 -4.65
CA SER A 185 -6.20 -31.55 -5.02
C SER A 185 -5.92 -32.44 -3.79
N PRO A 186 -6.88 -33.26 -3.36
CA PRO A 186 -6.70 -34.68 -3.27
C PRO A 186 -7.21 -35.26 -4.58
N SER A 187 -6.27 -35.72 -5.41
CA SER A 187 -6.51 -36.69 -6.48
C SER A 187 -7.63 -37.65 -6.06
N TYR A 188 -8.64 -37.86 -6.92
CA TYR A 188 -9.87 -38.68 -6.74
C TYR A 188 -11.19 -37.91 -6.48
N TYR A 189 -11.67 -37.18 -7.50
CA TYR A 189 -13.12 -37.01 -7.74
C TYR A 189 -13.40 -37.27 -9.24
N PRO A 190 -14.58 -37.77 -9.66
CA PRO A 190 -14.78 -38.33 -11.00
C PRO A 190 -15.54 -37.39 -11.96
N TRP A 191 -15.87 -36.17 -11.53
CA TRP A 191 -16.88 -35.35 -12.20
C TRP A 191 -16.28 -34.66 -13.44
N SER A 192 -16.01 -35.40 -14.52
CA SER A 192 -15.46 -34.83 -15.76
C SER A 192 -16.54 -34.11 -16.58
N ARG A 193 -16.44 -32.78 -16.66
CA ARG A 193 -16.88 -31.97 -17.81
C ARG A 193 -15.67 -31.57 -18.64
N GLY A 194 -15.77 -31.77 -19.95
CA GLY A 194 -14.76 -31.36 -20.92
C GLY A 194 -14.74 -29.84 -21.15
N TYR A 195 -13.51 -29.33 -21.29
CA TYR A 195 -13.08 -28.06 -21.89
C TYR A 195 -13.95 -26.81 -21.69
N ASN A 196 -13.47 -25.92 -20.82
CA ASN A 196 -13.52 -24.47 -21.03
C ASN A 196 -12.33 -23.82 -20.32
N SER A 197 -11.15 -23.91 -20.94
CA SER A 197 -9.98 -23.13 -20.51
C SER A 197 -10.01 -21.80 -21.24
N TYR A 198 -10.77 -20.83 -20.72
CA TYR A 198 -10.71 -19.46 -21.23
C TYR A 198 -10.77 -18.46 -20.06
N ASN A 199 -9.61 -17.86 -19.80
CA ASN A 199 -9.43 -16.57 -19.13
C ASN A 199 -9.87 -16.46 -17.65
N ILE A 200 -9.59 -17.45 -16.79
CA ILE A 200 -9.59 -17.20 -15.34
C ILE A 200 -8.49 -16.17 -15.06
N THR A 201 -8.90 -14.97 -14.67
CA THR A 201 -7.96 -13.87 -14.43
C THR A 201 -7.63 -13.72 -12.96
N LYS A 202 -8.55 -14.10 -12.07
CA LYS A 202 -8.44 -13.76 -10.66
C LYS A 202 -9.09 -14.82 -9.76
N TYR A 203 -8.38 -15.17 -8.71
CA TYR A 203 -8.76 -16.16 -7.71
C TYR A 203 -9.05 -15.47 -6.38
N PHE A 204 -10.01 -16.00 -5.62
CA PHE A 204 -10.46 -15.44 -4.36
C PHE A 204 -10.52 -16.52 -3.28
N CYS A 205 -10.01 -16.20 -2.10
CA CYS A 205 -10.24 -16.97 -0.87
C CYS A 205 -10.68 -16.00 0.22
N ASP A 206 -11.98 -15.99 0.54
CA ASP A 206 -12.57 -15.06 1.50
C ASP A 206 -12.82 -15.75 2.85
N ASN A 207 -13.95 -15.49 3.48
CA ASN A 207 -14.31 -15.87 4.85
C ASN A 207 -14.05 -17.35 5.18
N ILE A 208 -13.64 -17.61 6.43
CA ILE A 208 -13.50 -18.97 6.98
C ILE A 208 -14.66 -19.21 7.96
N ALA A 209 -15.49 -20.19 7.69
CA ALA A 209 -16.59 -20.61 8.56
C ALA A 209 -16.12 -21.74 9.48
N ILE A 210 -16.44 -21.63 10.76
CA ILE A 210 -16.07 -22.60 11.79
C ILE A 210 -17.34 -22.95 12.57
N ALA A 211 -17.59 -24.24 12.80
CA ALA A 211 -18.53 -24.63 13.85
C ALA A 211 -17.98 -25.75 14.71
N CYS A 212 -18.38 -25.70 15.98
CA CYS A 212 -18.09 -26.70 16.98
C CYS A 212 -19.33 -27.57 17.20
N PHE A 213 -19.14 -28.87 17.20
CA PHE A 213 -20.16 -29.87 17.46
C PHE A 213 -19.86 -30.63 18.74
N ASP A 214 -20.93 -31.06 19.41
CA ASP A 214 -20.85 -32.03 20.49
C ASP A 214 -20.69 -33.46 19.96
N SER A 215 -20.62 -34.45 20.85
CA SER A 215 -20.49 -35.87 20.49
C SER A 215 -21.73 -36.46 19.81
N THR A 216 -22.86 -35.75 19.81
CA THR A 216 -24.11 -36.15 19.17
C THR A 216 -24.31 -35.50 17.79
N GLY A 217 -23.41 -34.59 17.39
CA GLY A 217 -23.49 -33.85 16.13
C GLY A 217 -24.38 -32.60 16.19
N LYS A 218 -24.72 -32.12 17.39
CA LYS A 218 -25.42 -30.83 17.56
C LYS A 218 -24.41 -29.68 17.63
N ILE A 219 -24.75 -28.54 17.04
CA ILE A 219 -23.92 -27.32 17.05
C ILE A 219 -23.88 -26.77 18.49
N GLU A 220 -22.67 -26.61 19.04
CA GLU A 220 -22.43 -25.89 20.30
C GLU A 220 -22.32 -24.38 20.04
N TRP A 221 -21.53 -24.00 19.02
CA TRP A 221 -21.38 -22.63 18.54
C TRP A 221 -20.88 -22.63 17.09
N ASN A 222 -21.10 -21.52 16.39
CA ASN A 222 -20.58 -21.27 15.05
C ASN A 222 -20.00 -19.85 15.00
N ASN A 223 -19.00 -19.62 14.14
CA ASN A 223 -18.41 -18.31 13.95
C ASN A 223 -17.73 -18.21 12.57
N VAL A 224 -17.52 -16.98 12.10
CA VAL A 224 -16.89 -16.71 10.80
C VAL A 224 -15.71 -15.76 10.99
N ILE A 225 -14.52 -16.25 10.63
CA ILE A 225 -13.32 -15.42 10.51
C ILE A 225 -13.40 -14.68 9.19
N ARG A 226 -13.56 -13.35 9.27
CA ARG A 226 -13.55 -12.47 8.10
C ARG A 226 -12.14 -12.33 7.57
N LYS A 227 -11.95 -12.72 6.32
CA LYS A 227 -10.75 -12.45 5.52
C LYS A 227 -11.15 -12.20 4.08
N SER A 228 -10.34 -11.43 3.37
CA SER A 228 -10.47 -11.30 1.92
C SER A 228 -9.09 -11.35 1.30
N GLN A 229 -8.92 -12.32 0.39
CA GLN A 229 -7.68 -12.54 -0.32
C GLN A 229 -8.01 -12.73 -1.78
N PHE A 230 -7.24 -12.07 -2.63
CA PHE A 230 -7.30 -12.30 -4.06
C PHE A 230 -5.90 -12.29 -4.65
N ASP A 231 -5.72 -13.02 -5.73
CA ASP A 231 -4.51 -12.98 -6.54
C ASP A 231 -4.86 -13.23 -8.01
N ASP A 232 -4.10 -12.57 -8.88
CA ASP A 232 -4.32 -12.62 -10.32
C ASP A 232 -3.47 -13.76 -10.91
N ASN A 233 -4.09 -14.62 -11.72
CA ASN A 233 -3.46 -15.76 -12.41
C ASN A 233 -2.88 -16.88 -11.52
N SER A 234 -2.83 -16.74 -10.18
CA SER A 234 -2.28 -17.73 -9.25
C SER A 234 -3.11 -17.81 -7.95
N ASP A 235 -3.14 -18.98 -7.31
CA ASP A 235 -3.80 -19.19 -6.01
C ASP A 235 -2.85 -19.61 -4.89
N VAL A 236 -1.56 -19.67 -5.20
CA VAL A 236 -0.53 -20.25 -4.33
C VAL A 236 -0.36 -19.47 -3.02
N TYR A 237 -0.65 -18.17 -3.03
CA TYR A 237 -0.55 -17.29 -1.84
C TYR A 237 -1.87 -17.14 -1.08
N LEU A 238 -2.94 -17.75 -1.57
CA LEU A 238 -4.28 -17.68 -0.99
C LEU A 238 -4.52 -18.83 -0.03
N GLY A 239 -5.53 -18.68 0.82
CA GLY A 239 -5.89 -19.67 1.82
C GLY A 239 -5.30 -19.38 3.20
N TYR A 240 -5.54 -20.31 4.13
CA TYR A 240 -5.05 -20.21 5.50
C TYR A 240 -4.30 -21.46 5.96
N GLY A 241 -3.36 -21.23 6.89
CA GLY A 241 -2.74 -22.26 7.71
C GLY A 241 -3.37 -22.29 9.09
N MET A 242 -3.59 -23.48 9.65
CA MET A 242 -4.12 -23.62 10.99
C MET A 242 -3.05 -24.15 11.95
N PHE A 243 -2.97 -23.55 13.13
CA PHE A 243 -2.08 -23.95 14.20
C PHE A 243 -2.87 -24.17 15.50
N ASN A 244 -2.77 -25.37 16.07
CA ASN A 244 -3.42 -25.69 17.33
C ASN A 244 -2.48 -25.36 18.51
N ALA A 245 -2.79 -24.30 19.25
CA ALA A 245 -2.01 -23.84 20.41
C ALA A 245 -2.43 -24.54 21.73
N GLY A 246 -3.42 -25.43 21.68
CA GLY A 246 -4.02 -26.11 22.84
C GLY A 246 -5.14 -25.31 23.49
N ASN A 247 -4.91 -24.03 23.81
CA ASN A 247 -5.93 -23.15 24.40
C ASN A 247 -6.74 -22.33 23.37
N GLN A 248 -6.30 -22.31 22.11
CA GLN A 248 -6.98 -21.63 21.01
C GLN A 248 -6.51 -22.24 19.69
N LEU A 249 -7.34 -22.14 18.65
CA LEU A 249 -6.92 -22.44 17.27
C LEU A 249 -6.53 -21.13 16.60
N LYS A 250 -5.33 -21.09 16.02
CA LYS A 250 -4.81 -19.93 15.30
C LYS A 250 -4.92 -20.16 13.80
N PHE A 251 -5.37 -19.14 13.09
CA PHE A 251 -5.52 -19.08 11.64
C PHE A 251 -4.54 -18.04 11.10
N LEU A 252 -3.62 -18.49 10.26
CA LEU A 252 -2.60 -17.68 9.61
C LEU A 252 -2.97 -17.50 8.14
N PHE A 253 -3.04 -16.27 7.66
CA PHE A 253 -3.33 -15.98 6.25
C PHE A 253 -2.73 -14.64 5.85
N ASN A 254 -2.46 -14.45 4.56
CA ASN A 254 -1.96 -13.18 4.03
C ASN A 254 -3.11 -12.18 3.93
N GLN A 255 -2.90 -10.93 4.34
CA GLN A 255 -3.86 -9.85 4.18
C GLN A 255 -3.18 -8.65 3.51
N LEU A 256 -3.84 -8.08 2.50
CA LEU A 256 -3.32 -6.91 1.80
C LEU A 256 -3.50 -5.67 2.68
N GLU A 257 -2.39 -5.09 3.15
CA GLU A 257 -2.38 -3.82 3.88
C GLU A 257 -1.37 -2.88 3.19
N ARG A 258 -1.83 -1.71 2.74
CA ARG A 258 -0.99 -0.67 2.09
C ARG A 258 -0.18 -1.16 0.87
N GLY A 259 -0.69 -2.14 0.13
CA GLY A 259 -0.06 -2.69 -1.07
C GLY A 259 0.92 -3.83 -0.81
N ASP A 260 1.21 -4.16 0.45
CA ASP A 260 2.03 -5.32 0.82
C ASP A 260 1.14 -6.46 1.36
N GLN A 261 1.50 -7.71 1.07
CA GLN A 261 0.86 -8.90 1.63
C GLN A 261 1.49 -9.19 3.00
N ILE A 262 0.73 -8.93 4.08
CA ILE A 262 1.22 -9.08 5.45
C ILE A 262 0.63 -10.34 6.08
N LEU A 263 1.45 -11.15 6.73
CA LEU A 263 0.99 -12.37 7.39
C LEU A 263 0.22 -12.01 8.66
N THR A 264 -1.08 -12.30 8.65
CA THR A 264 -2.02 -11.98 9.73
C THR A 264 -2.39 -13.23 10.50
N GLU A 265 -2.58 -13.07 11.82
CA GLU A 265 -3.03 -14.13 12.71
C GLU A 265 -4.37 -13.76 13.35
N GLN A 266 -5.35 -14.65 13.25
CA GLN A 266 -6.58 -14.60 14.03
C GLN A 266 -6.72 -15.88 14.83
N SER A 267 -7.10 -15.78 16.10
CA SER A 267 -7.29 -16.90 17.00
C SER A 267 -8.77 -17.08 17.31
N ILE A 268 -9.19 -18.32 17.55
CA ILE A 268 -10.51 -18.65 18.11
C ILE A 268 -10.35 -19.45 19.39
N SER A 269 -11.03 -19.01 20.44
CA SER A 269 -11.07 -19.71 21.73
C SER A 269 -12.00 -20.93 21.65
N PRO A 270 -11.90 -21.88 22.62
CA PRO A 270 -12.81 -23.02 22.71
C PRO A 270 -14.29 -22.62 22.86
N ASP A 271 -14.56 -21.42 23.37
CA ASP A 271 -15.90 -20.84 23.54
C ASP A 271 -16.39 -20.12 22.28
N GLY A 272 -15.61 -20.14 21.19
CA GLY A 272 -15.97 -19.51 19.92
C GLY A 272 -15.66 -18.01 19.83
N GLN A 273 -14.95 -17.41 20.80
CA GLN A 273 -14.56 -16.00 20.72
C GLN A 273 -13.35 -15.82 19.79
N ILE A 274 -13.48 -14.90 18.83
CA ILE A 274 -12.39 -14.55 17.91
C ILE A 274 -11.54 -13.43 18.50
N THR A 275 -10.23 -13.64 18.56
CA THR A 275 -9.25 -12.63 18.92
C THR A 275 -8.35 -12.33 17.73
N ARG A 276 -8.31 -11.06 17.32
CA ARG A 276 -7.38 -10.59 16.29
C ARG A 276 -6.08 -10.17 16.95
N SER A 277 -5.01 -10.92 16.70
CA SER A 277 -3.67 -10.53 17.12
C SER A 277 -3.17 -9.37 16.26
N SER A 278 -2.20 -8.60 16.77
CA SER A 278 -1.47 -7.65 15.93
C SER A 278 -0.77 -8.40 14.79
N THR A 279 -0.81 -7.82 13.59
CA THR A 279 -0.12 -8.34 12.41
C THR A 279 1.35 -8.59 12.73
N LEU A 280 1.93 -9.67 12.20
CA LEU A 280 3.29 -10.12 12.53
C LEU A 280 4.34 -9.14 11.95
N LYS A 281 4.56 -8.02 12.65
CA LYS A 281 5.46 -6.95 12.20
C LYS A 281 6.91 -7.46 12.08
N ASN A 282 7.58 -7.10 10.99
CA ASN A 282 9.00 -7.37 10.67
C ASN A 282 9.38 -8.80 10.23
N LEU A 283 8.45 -9.77 10.17
CA LEU A 283 8.74 -11.08 9.54
C LEU A 283 8.65 -11.02 7.99
N ASP A 284 7.93 -10.02 7.47
CA ASP A 284 7.46 -9.99 6.07
C ASP A 284 8.33 -9.13 5.13
N LYS A 285 9.47 -8.59 5.58
CA LYS A 285 10.34 -7.78 4.69
C LYS A 285 10.97 -8.65 3.60
N GLY A 286 10.36 -8.63 2.42
CA GLY A 286 10.86 -9.28 1.20
C GLY A 286 10.42 -10.73 1.00
N TYR A 287 9.44 -11.23 1.77
CA TYR A 287 8.91 -12.59 1.63
C TYR A 287 7.39 -12.57 1.49
N ILE A 288 6.87 -13.40 0.56
CA ILE A 288 5.44 -13.68 0.43
C ILE A 288 5.23 -15.12 0.91
N PHE A 289 4.54 -15.26 2.04
CA PHE A 289 4.27 -16.56 2.67
C PHE A 289 3.16 -17.32 1.93
N MET A 290 3.14 -18.65 2.10
CA MET A 290 2.10 -19.54 1.57
C MET A 290 1.38 -20.27 2.72
N PRO A 291 0.47 -19.59 3.44
CA PRO A 291 -0.09 -20.11 4.69
C PRO A 291 -0.89 -21.40 4.52
N ARG A 292 -1.54 -21.59 3.37
CA ARG A 292 -2.26 -22.84 3.01
C ARG A 292 -1.40 -24.10 3.17
N HIS A 293 -0.10 -23.98 2.92
CA HIS A 293 0.85 -25.09 3.00
C HIS A 293 1.56 -25.18 4.35
N ALA A 294 1.14 -24.40 5.33
CA ALA A 294 1.75 -24.41 6.64
C ALA A 294 1.55 -25.76 7.35
N LYS A 295 2.62 -26.26 7.98
CA LYS A 295 2.60 -27.50 8.76
C LYS A 295 3.09 -27.25 10.17
N GLN A 296 2.24 -27.57 11.13
CA GLN A 296 2.62 -27.61 12.54
C GLN A 296 3.58 -28.78 12.76
N VAL A 297 4.80 -28.48 13.22
CA VAL A 297 5.87 -29.46 13.48
C VAL A 297 6.15 -29.66 14.97
N GLY A 298 5.59 -28.80 15.83
CA GLY A 298 5.70 -28.93 17.28
C GLY A 298 4.53 -28.26 17.99
N ALA A 299 4.46 -28.41 19.32
CA ALA A 299 3.38 -27.84 20.12
C ALA A 299 3.30 -26.30 20.05
N LYS A 300 4.40 -25.63 19.72
CA LYS A 300 4.52 -24.16 19.59
C LYS A 300 5.20 -23.72 18.29
N GLN A 301 5.29 -24.61 17.30
CA GLN A 301 6.08 -24.39 16.09
C GLN A 301 5.30 -24.78 14.83
N ILE A 302 5.29 -23.87 13.87
CA ILE A 302 4.70 -24.06 12.55
C ILE A 302 5.72 -23.62 11.50
N ILE A 303 5.84 -24.41 10.43
CA ILE A 303 6.65 -24.06 9.26
C ILE A 303 5.69 -23.55 8.20
N VAL A 304 5.93 -22.32 7.73
CA VAL A 304 5.18 -21.70 6.63
C VAL A 304 6.11 -21.56 5.43
N PRO A 305 5.86 -22.27 4.31
CA PRO A 305 6.65 -22.10 3.10
C PRO A 305 6.54 -20.67 2.53
N PHE A 306 7.56 -20.28 1.77
CA PHE A 306 7.55 -19.09 0.91
C PHE A 306 8.17 -19.47 -0.44
N ALA A 307 7.94 -18.66 -1.49
CA ALA A 307 8.11 -19.02 -2.91
C ALA A 307 9.52 -19.42 -3.41
N PHE A 308 10.49 -19.59 -2.53
CA PHE A 308 11.88 -19.91 -2.88
C PHE A 308 12.07 -21.33 -3.43
N PHE A 309 11.21 -22.28 -3.03
CA PHE A 309 11.40 -23.71 -3.38
C PHE A 309 11.25 -23.99 -4.88
N ALA A 310 10.33 -23.30 -5.57
CA ALA A 310 10.15 -23.44 -7.01
C ALA A 310 11.40 -22.99 -7.79
N LEU A 311 12.06 -21.92 -7.36
CA LEU A 311 13.30 -21.44 -7.99
C LEU A 311 14.42 -22.48 -7.89
N VAL A 312 14.57 -23.14 -6.74
CA VAL A 312 15.57 -24.21 -6.54
C VAL A 312 15.30 -25.38 -7.47
N ILE A 313 14.05 -25.86 -7.53
CA ILE A 313 13.66 -26.95 -8.43
C ILE A 313 13.91 -26.57 -9.89
N CYS A 314 13.45 -25.40 -10.32
CA CYS A 314 13.66 -24.93 -11.70
C CYS A 314 15.15 -24.81 -12.03
N THR A 315 15.98 -24.34 -11.09
CA THR A 315 17.43 -24.26 -11.29
C THR A 315 18.03 -25.65 -11.51
N VAL A 316 17.67 -26.62 -10.68
CA VAL A 316 18.15 -28.01 -10.82
C VAL A 316 17.66 -28.64 -12.12
N LEU A 317 16.39 -28.47 -12.48
CA LEU A 317 15.81 -29.05 -13.70
C LEU A 317 16.42 -28.47 -14.97
N ILE A 318 16.57 -27.15 -15.06
CA ILE A 318 17.16 -26.47 -16.22
C ILE A 318 18.62 -26.91 -16.41
N HIS A 319 19.36 -27.05 -15.31
CA HIS A 319 20.78 -27.43 -15.33
C HIS A 319 21.01 -28.94 -15.15
N PHE A 320 19.97 -29.77 -15.25
CA PHE A 320 20.06 -31.22 -15.01
C PHE A 320 21.03 -31.91 -15.96
N HIS A 321 21.12 -31.42 -17.20
CA HIS A 321 22.03 -31.91 -18.23
C HIS A 321 23.53 -31.83 -17.82
N ILE A 322 23.89 -30.92 -16.91
CA ILE A 322 25.26 -30.72 -16.42
C ILE A 322 25.73 -31.88 -15.50
N PHE A 323 24.80 -32.68 -14.98
CA PHE A 323 25.16 -33.91 -14.27
C PHE A 323 25.65 -35.01 -15.21
N TYR A 324 25.29 -34.96 -16.50
CA TYR A 324 25.78 -35.89 -17.53
C TYR A 324 27.00 -35.36 -18.27
N VAL A 325 27.09 -34.04 -18.45
CA VAL A 325 28.26 -33.36 -19.03
C VAL A 325 28.86 -32.44 -17.96
N PRO A 326 29.92 -32.87 -17.26
CA PRO A 326 30.44 -32.12 -16.12
C PRO A 326 30.93 -30.74 -16.55
N VAL A 327 30.77 -29.76 -15.66
CA VAL A 327 31.22 -28.37 -15.88
C VAL A 327 32.72 -28.37 -16.16
N THR A 328 33.11 -27.75 -17.27
CA THR A 328 34.53 -27.59 -17.61
C THR A 328 35.07 -26.28 -17.04
N LEU A 329 36.28 -26.35 -16.47
CA LEU A 329 37.02 -25.19 -16.00
C LEU A 329 37.69 -24.53 -17.20
N SER A 330 37.33 -23.28 -17.49
CA SER A 330 37.98 -22.48 -18.53
C SER A 330 38.90 -21.45 -17.89
N ALA A 331 40.19 -21.72 -17.89
CA ALA A 331 41.21 -20.82 -17.39
C ALA A 331 42.29 -20.62 -18.47
N ASN A 332 42.36 -19.41 -19.02
CA ASN A 332 43.42 -19.02 -19.94
C ASN A 332 44.51 -18.25 -19.17
N SER A 333 45.75 -18.26 -19.66
CA SER A 333 46.87 -17.52 -19.05
C SER A 333 46.58 -16.02 -18.85
N ASN A 334 45.69 -15.45 -19.67
CA ASN A 334 45.33 -14.03 -19.65
C ASN A 334 44.16 -13.69 -18.70
N THR A 335 43.64 -14.61 -17.90
CA THR A 335 42.47 -14.37 -17.03
C THR A 335 42.82 -13.98 -15.59
N GLY A 336 43.94 -13.28 -15.39
CA GLY A 336 44.31 -12.67 -14.11
C GLY A 336 44.42 -13.63 -12.93
N ILE A 337 44.03 -13.17 -11.73
CA ILE A 337 44.17 -13.92 -10.47
C ILE A 337 43.33 -15.21 -10.44
N PHE A 338 42.26 -15.27 -11.25
CA PHE A 338 41.41 -16.45 -11.30
C PHE A 338 42.13 -17.67 -11.87
N ASN A 339 43.01 -17.49 -12.86
CA ASN A 339 43.79 -18.59 -13.42
C ASN A 339 44.68 -19.25 -12.34
N LEU A 340 45.29 -18.43 -11.47
CA LEU A 340 46.10 -18.92 -10.35
C LEU A 340 45.28 -19.73 -9.34
N LEU A 341 44.06 -19.29 -9.03
CA LEU A 341 43.15 -20.00 -8.11
C LEU A 341 42.68 -21.33 -8.71
N VAL A 342 42.35 -21.35 -10.00
CA VAL A 342 41.92 -22.56 -10.70
C VAL A 342 43.04 -23.60 -10.72
N GLN A 343 44.24 -23.19 -11.16
CA GLN A 343 45.39 -24.08 -11.26
C GLN A 343 45.83 -24.63 -9.90
N ARG A 344 45.75 -23.83 -8.84
CA ARG A 344 46.25 -24.22 -7.52
C ARG A 344 45.25 -25.02 -6.69
N TYR A 345 43.95 -24.71 -6.80
CA TYR A 345 42.92 -25.24 -5.89
C TYR A 345 41.78 -25.96 -6.62
N LEU A 346 41.14 -25.36 -7.62
CA LEU A 346 39.90 -25.92 -8.21
C LEU A 346 40.13 -27.15 -9.08
N ILE A 347 41.26 -27.26 -9.78
CA ILE A 347 41.60 -28.44 -10.61
C ILE A 347 41.70 -29.73 -9.77
N LYS A 348 42.00 -29.62 -8.47
CA LYS A 348 42.15 -30.78 -7.58
C LYS A 348 40.82 -31.33 -7.06
N LEU A 349 39.69 -30.66 -7.31
CA LEU A 349 38.40 -31.04 -6.78
C LEU A 349 37.66 -32.00 -7.73
N PRO A 350 36.83 -32.93 -7.20
CA PRO A 350 36.00 -33.79 -8.03
C PRO A 350 35.06 -32.97 -8.95
N PRO A 351 34.87 -33.36 -10.22
CA PRO A 351 33.98 -32.63 -11.15
C PRO A 351 32.55 -32.44 -10.64
N ILE A 352 32.01 -33.44 -9.93
CA ILE A 352 30.68 -33.37 -9.31
C ILE A 352 30.60 -32.23 -8.28
N PHE A 353 31.66 -32.03 -7.49
CA PHE A 353 31.71 -30.96 -6.50
C PHE A 353 31.72 -29.58 -7.19
N ILE A 354 32.45 -29.44 -8.29
CA ILE A 354 32.48 -28.22 -9.10
C ILE A 354 31.09 -27.92 -9.68
N THR A 355 30.39 -28.94 -10.18
CA THR A 355 29.00 -28.81 -10.67
C THR A 355 28.04 -28.35 -9.57
N ILE A 356 28.14 -28.90 -8.36
CA ILE A 356 27.30 -28.48 -7.23
C ILE A 356 27.57 -27.01 -6.86
N VAL A 357 28.84 -26.63 -6.75
CA VAL A 357 29.23 -25.23 -6.46
C VAL A 357 28.75 -24.29 -7.55
N PHE A 358 28.83 -24.70 -8.81
CA PHE A 358 28.35 -23.92 -9.96
C PHE A 358 26.84 -23.65 -9.88
N ILE A 359 26.02 -24.68 -9.62
CA ILE A 359 24.57 -24.56 -9.46
C ILE A 359 24.22 -23.66 -8.26
N LEU A 360 24.91 -23.83 -7.13
CA LEU A 360 24.72 -22.98 -5.96
C LEU A 360 25.05 -21.51 -6.24
N LEU A 361 26.08 -21.24 -7.03
CA LEU A 361 26.45 -19.88 -7.43
C LEU A 361 25.40 -19.24 -8.35
N ILE A 362 24.88 -19.97 -9.35
CA ILE A 362 23.77 -19.48 -10.19
C ILE A 362 22.56 -19.11 -9.32
N LEU A 363 22.20 -20.00 -8.39
CA LEU A 363 21.09 -19.78 -7.49
C LEU A 363 21.32 -18.51 -6.66
N LEU A 364 22.49 -18.38 -6.01
CA LEU A 364 22.85 -17.21 -5.21
C LEU A 364 22.85 -15.90 -6.03
N GLN A 365 23.38 -15.92 -7.25
CA GLN A 365 23.40 -14.76 -8.16
C GLN A 365 21.97 -14.34 -8.52
N SER A 366 21.12 -15.29 -8.94
CA SER A 366 19.73 -15.03 -9.33
C SER A 366 18.91 -14.41 -8.19
N ILE A 367 19.07 -14.94 -6.97
CA ILE A 367 18.40 -14.44 -5.76
C ILE A 367 18.88 -13.04 -5.43
N ARG A 368 20.20 -12.84 -5.41
CA ARG A 368 20.78 -11.53 -5.09
C ARG A 368 20.32 -10.46 -6.08
N LEU A 369 20.30 -10.77 -7.37
CA LEU A 369 19.77 -9.88 -8.39
C LEU A 369 18.30 -9.53 -8.11
N SER A 370 17.46 -10.53 -7.88
CA SER A 370 16.02 -10.31 -7.60
C SER A 370 15.79 -9.50 -6.34
N ILE A 371 16.57 -9.73 -5.27
CA ILE A 371 16.52 -8.93 -4.03
C ILE A 371 16.90 -7.48 -4.32
N VAL A 372 17.95 -7.24 -5.11
CA VAL A 372 18.37 -5.88 -5.45
C VAL A 372 17.27 -5.16 -6.24
N LEU A 373 16.69 -5.81 -7.26
CA LEU A 373 15.63 -5.25 -8.10
C LEU A 373 14.31 -5.02 -7.32
N ASN A 374 13.98 -5.90 -6.38
CA ASN A 374 12.79 -5.75 -5.54
C ASN A 374 12.97 -4.64 -4.50
N ASN A 375 14.13 -4.58 -3.84
CA ASN A 375 14.43 -3.50 -2.88
C ASN A 375 14.46 -2.13 -3.57
N SER A 376 14.84 -2.08 -4.84
CA SER A 376 14.77 -0.88 -5.67
C SER A 376 13.40 -0.68 -6.32
N LYS A 377 12.39 -1.51 -6.04
CA LYS A 377 11.04 -1.41 -6.61
C LYS A 377 11.03 -1.28 -8.15
N MET A 378 11.94 -1.96 -8.85
CA MET A 378 12.03 -1.88 -10.31
C MET A 378 10.87 -2.59 -11.04
N TYR A 379 10.06 -3.37 -10.32
CA TYR A 379 8.85 -4.00 -10.83
C TYR A 379 7.64 -3.59 -9.98
N ALA A 380 6.45 -3.54 -10.60
CA ALA A 380 5.20 -3.19 -9.93
C ALA A 380 4.83 -4.15 -8.78
N HIS A 381 5.26 -5.40 -8.86
CA HIS A 381 5.05 -6.44 -7.85
C HIS A 381 6.38 -7.04 -7.41
N GLN A 382 6.54 -7.26 -6.11
CA GLN A 382 7.71 -7.94 -5.55
C GLN A 382 7.62 -9.44 -5.88
N GLY A 383 8.58 -9.95 -6.65
CA GLY A 383 8.55 -11.34 -7.11
C GLY A 383 9.93 -11.89 -7.45
N PHE A 384 9.98 -13.15 -7.86
CA PHE A 384 11.21 -13.83 -8.30
C PHE A 384 11.38 -13.85 -9.81
N THR A 385 10.61 -13.06 -10.56
CA THR A 385 10.63 -13.03 -12.03
C THR A 385 12.04 -12.82 -12.57
N ALA A 386 12.81 -11.89 -11.97
CA ALA A 386 14.19 -11.66 -12.34
C ALA A 386 15.11 -12.85 -12.03
N ALA A 387 14.89 -13.55 -10.90
CA ALA A 387 15.64 -14.76 -10.58
C ALA A 387 15.34 -15.89 -11.57
N PHE A 388 14.06 -16.13 -11.90
CA PHE A 388 13.68 -17.14 -12.89
C PHE A 388 14.25 -16.82 -14.27
N ALA A 389 14.17 -15.56 -14.70
CA ALA A 389 14.77 -15.13 -15.97
C ALA A 389 16.29 -15.35 -15.98
N TYR A 390 16.97 -15.04 -14.87
CA TYR A 390 18.42 -15.28 -14.73
C TYR A 390 18.77 -16.76 -14.86
N VAL A 391 18.07 -17.62 -14.12
CA VAL A 391 18.26 -19.10 -14.16
C VAL A 391 17.95 -19.68 -15.53
N PHE A 392 16.92 -19.17 -16.21
CA PHE A 392 16.58 -19.60 -17.56
C PHE A 392 17.64 -19.19 -18.58
N LEU A 393 18.10 -17.93 -18.53
CA LEU A 393 19.17 -17.43 -19.40
C LEU A 393 20.50 -18.16 -19.16
N SER A 394 20.82 -18.52 -17.91
CA SER A 394 22.03 -19.29 -17.61
C SER A 394 21.99 -20.71 -18.18
N GLY A 395 20.80 -21.29 -18.34
CA GLY A 395 20.61 -22.60 -18.96
C GLY A 395 20.40 -22.58 -20.48
N LEU A 396 20.29 -21.41 -21.11
CA LEU A 396 20.14 -21.30 -22.57
C LEU A 396 21.46 -21.08 -23.30
N LEU A 397 22.42 -20.42 -22.65
CA LEU A 397 23.65 -19.98 -23.31
C LEU A 397 24.70 -21.10 -23.29
N PRO A 398 25.21 -21.58 -24.45
CA PRO A 398 26.21 -22.65 -24.52
C PRO A 398 27.51 -22.33 -23.79
N ASN A 399 27.87 -21.05 -23.72
CA ASN A 399 29.07 -20.57 -23.02
C ASN A 399 28.87 -20.42 -21.50
N ALA A 400 27.63 -20.54 -21.01
CA ALA A 400 27.34 -20.48 -19.58
C ALA A 400 27.75 -21.75 -18.85
N TYR A 401 28.03 -22.86 -19.53
CA TYR A 401 28.49 -24.13 -18.94
C TYR A 401 29.99 -24.18 -18.62
N LEU A 402 30.68 -23.06 -18.82
CA LEU A 402 32.10 -22.91 -18.49
C LEU A 402 32.20 -22.24 -17.12
N PHE A 403 32.84 -22.93 -16.16
CA PHE A 403 33.23 -22.29 -14.90
C PHE A 403 34.38 -21.33 -15.21
N SER A 404 33.98 -20.12 -15.62
CA SER A 404 34.85 -19.09 -16.20
C SER A 404 35.03 -17.92 -15.24
N PRO A 405 36.10 -17.13 -15.41
CA PRO A 405 36.27 -15.91 -14.62
C PRO A 405 35.14 -14.91 -14.83
N ALA A 406 34.57 -14.84 -16.05
CA ALA A 406 33.42 -14.00 -16.35
C ALA A 406 32.20 -14.38 -15.50
N PHE A 407 31.93 -15.67 -15.33
CA PHE A 407 30.82 -16.17 -14.50
C PHE A 407 30.96 -15.76 -13.03
N LEU A 408 32.16 -15.82 -12.46
CA LEU A 408 32.40 -15.39 -11.08
C LEU A 408 32.28 -13.88 -10.91
N VAL A 409 32.73 -13.12 -11.90
CA VAL A 409 32.64 -11.65 -11.88
C VAL A 409 31.18 -11.17 -11.86
N ASN A 410 30.22 -11.93 -12.40
CA ASN A 410 28.79 -11.59 -12.27
C ASN A 410 28.34 -11.41 -10.81
N SER A 411 28.86 -12.23 -9.87
CA SER A 411 28.55 -12.07 -8.44
C SER A 411 29.01 -10.71 -7.91
N PHE A 412 30.19 -10.27 -8.32
CA PHE A 412 30.73 -8.96 -7.93
C PHE A 412 30.00 -7.81 -8.61
N ILE A 413 29.58 -7.97 -9.87
CA ILE A 413 28.78 -6.98 -10.60
C ILE A 413 27.41 -6.78 -9.93
N ILE A 414 26.73 -7.86 -9.54
CA ILE A 414 25.44 -7.78 -8.83
C ILE A 414 25.63 -7.06 -7.48
N LEU A 415 26.74 -7.32 -6.78
CA LEU A 415 27.07 -6.64 -5.52
C LEU A 415 27.39 -5.16 -5.73
N LEU A 416 28.14 -4.83 -6.78
CA LEU A 416 28.44 -3.47 -7.18
C LEU A 416 27.15 -2.71 -7.51
N PHE A 417 26.24 -3.32 -8.29
CA PHE A 417 24.92 -2.76 -8.60
C PHE A 417 24.10 -2.49 -7.33
N SER A 418 24.11 -3.41 -6.34
CA SER A 418 23.46 -3.21 -5.03
C SER A 418 23.98 -2.00 -4.25
N ILE A 419 25.28 -1.72 -4.34
CA ILE A 419 25.90 -0.55 -3.67
C ILE A 419 25.58 0.74 -4.44
N ILE A 420 25.64 0.68 -5.77
CA ILE A 420 25.39 1.86 -6.62
C ILE A 420 23.94 2.34 -6.49
N VAL A 421 22.95 1.43 -6.47
CA VAL A 421 21.54 1.81 -6.27
C VAL A 421 21.33 2.49 -4.90
N LYS A 422 22.15 2.15 -3.90
CA LYS A 422 22.10 2.80 -2.56
C LYS A 422 22.80 4.15 -2.51
N PHE A 423 23.56 4.54 -3.54
CA PHE A 423 24.32 5.78 -3.57
C PHE A 423 23.40 7.01 -3.52
N TYR A 424 22.25 6.91 -4.20
CA TYR A 424 21.27 7.98 -4.27
C TYR A 424 20.61 8.27 -2.92
N ASN A 425 20.35 7.23 -2.12
CA ASN A 425 19.57 7.32 -0.89
C ASN A 425 20.42 7.43 0.39
N ASN A 426 21.75 7.52 0.29
CA ASN A 426 22.64 7.52 1.46
C ASN A 426 23.33 8.86 1.68
N GLN A 427 23.16 9.39 2.90
CA GLN A 427 23.78 10.65 3.35
C GLN A 427 25.32 10.57 3.45
N ASN A 428 25.89 9.36 3.56
CA ASN A 428 27.34 9.11 3.65
C ASN A 428 27.89 8.45 2.37
N ALA A 429 27.88 9.19 1.25
CA ALA A 429 28.32 8.70 -0.06
C ALA A 429 29.80 8.27 -0.10
N LYS A 430 30.68 8.82 0.74
CA LYS A 430 32.13 8.54 0.73
C LYS A 430 32.47 7.06 0.97
N GLY A 431 31.85 6.42 1.95
CA GLY A 431 32.09 5.02 2.28
C GLY A 431 31.56 4.07 1.20
N LEU A 432 30.38 4.38 0.64
CA LEU A 432 29.80 3.63 -0.47
C LEU A 432 30.63 3.78 -1.75
N LEU A 433 31.18 4.97 -2.00
CA LEU A 433 32.04 5.25 -3.15
C LEU A 433 33.33 4.44 -3.05
N PHE A 434 33.95 4.41 -1.87
CA PHE A 434 35.13 3.58 -1.61
C PHE A 434 34.83 2.10 -1.86
N ASN A 435 33.73 1.58 -1.30
CA ASN A 435 33.33 0.18 -1.49
C ASN A 435 33.04 -0.14 -2.96
N ALA A 436 32.34 0.75 -3.67
CA ALA A 436 32.06 0.61 -5.10
C ALA A 436 33.36 0.63 -5.93
N GLY A 437 34.28 1.55 -5.65
CA GLY A 437 35.58 1.63 -6.31
C GLY A 437 36.47 0.41 -6.03
N PHE A 438 36.45 -0.10 -4.79
CA PHE A 438 37.15 -1.32 -4.42
C PHE A 438 36.59 -2.54 -5.16
N LEU A 439 35.26 -2.66 -5.27
CA LEU A 439 34.60 -3.74 -6.01
C LEU A 439 34.84 -3.64 -7.52
N ALA A 440 34.75 -2.44 -8.10
CA ALA A 440 35.06 -2.22 -9.51
C ALA A 440 36.52 -2.60 -9.82
N SER A 441 37.46 -2.21 -8.96
CA SER A 441 38.87 -2.62 -9.09
C SER A 441 39.04 -4.13 -8.97
N SER A 442 38.36 -4.76 -8.00
CA SER A 442 38.38 -6.21 -7.81
C SER A 442 37.82 -6.96 -9.03
N ILE A 443 36.76 -6.44 -9.65
CA ILE A 443 36.16 -7.00 -10.87
C ILE A 443 37.17 -7.03 -12.02
N VAL A 444 37.87 -5.91 -12.23
CA VAL A 444 38.88 -5.78 -13.30
C VAL A 444 40.10 -6.67 -13.07
N ILE A 445 40.57 -6.78 -11.81
CA ILE A 445 41.67 -7.68 -11.42
C ILE A 445 41.30 -9.15 -11.64
N CYS A 446 40.06 -9.52 -11.34
CA CYS A 446 39.55 -10.88 -11.55
C CYS A 446 39.33 -11.22 -13.03
N TYR A 447 38.87 -10.27 -13.84
CA TYR A 447 38.64 -10.47 -15.28
C TYR A 447 38.73 -9.15 -16.05
N TYR A 448 39.88 -8.91 -16.69
CA TYR A 448 40.17 -7.65 -17.39
C TYR A 448 39.10 -7.22 -18.44
N PRO A 449 38.51 -8.12 -19.25
CA PRO A 449 37.49 -7.72 -20.23
C PRO A 449 36.19 -7.13 -19.61
N SER A 450 35.98 -7.25 -18.30
CA SER A 450 34.81 -6.68 -17.61
C SER A 450 34.79 -5.14 -17.56
N VAL A 451 35.91 -4.46 -17.89
CA VAL A 451 35.99 -2.99 -17.94
C VAL A 451 34.93 -2.40 -18.88
N VAL A 452 34.69 -3.03 -20.04
CA VAL A 452 33.68 -2.57 -21.01
C VAL A 452 32.28 -2.68 -20.41
N LEU A 453 31.98 -3.78 -19.71
CA LEU A 453 30.69 -3.98 -19.07
C LEU A 453 30.48 -3.01 -17.90
N LEU A 454 31.53 -2.69 -17.13
CA LEU A 454 31.50 -1.66 -16.09
C LEU A 454 31.15 -0.29 -16.68
N LEU A 455 31.79 0.09 -17.79
CA LEU A 455 31.50 1.36 -18.48
C LEU A 455 30.07 1.40 -19.04
N VAL A 456 29.60 0.33 -19.67
CA VAL A 456 28.22 0.22 -20.16
C VAL A 456 27.21 0.27 -19.02
N THR A 457 27.50 -0.36 -17.88
CA THR A 457 26.64 -0.34 -16.70
C THR A 457 26.57 1.07 -16.10
N LEU A 458 27.71 1.77 -16.00
CA LEU A 458 27.76 3.16 -15.54
C LEU A 458 27.04 4.12 -16.50
N CYS A 459 27.17 3.93 -17.82
CA CYS A 459 26.43 4.71 -18.82
C CYS A 459 24.92 4.39 -18.79
N GLY A 460 24.53 3.13 -18.66
CA GLY A 460 23.14 2.72 -18.52
C GLY A 460 22.49 3.32 -17.27
N LEU A 461 23.24 3.41 -16.18
CA LEU A 461 22.82 4.08 -14.94
C LEU A 461 22.70 5.60 -15.07
N ALA A 462 23.56 6.25 -15.87
CA ALA A 462 23.41 7.67 -16.18
C ALA A 462 22.15 7.96 -17.03
N ILE A 463 21.65 6.96 -17.74
CA ILE A 463 20.44 7.03 -18.58
C ILE A 463 19.17 6.63 -17.78
N LEU A 464 19.29 5.73 -16.79
CA LEU A 464 18.20 5.36 -15.89
C LEU A 464 17.89 6.54 -14.93
N ARG A 465 16.93 7.35 -15.37
CA ARG A 465 16.33 8.52 -14.70
C ARG A 465 16.09 8.27 -13.19
N PRO A 466 16.25 9.29 -12.33
CA PRO A 466 16.06 9.19 -10.88
C PRO A 466 14.71 8.58 -10.47
N PHE A 467 14.77 7.80 -9.37
CA PHE A 467 13.59 7.36 -8.63
C PHE A 467 12.86 8.59 -8.12
N ARG A 468 11.54 8.62 -8.29
CA ARG A 468 10.70 9.75 -7.92
C ARG A 468 9.90 9.43 -6.66
N MET A 469 9.71 10.42 -5.80
CA MET A 469 8.87 10.27 -4.63
C MET A 469 7.41 10.07 -5.04
N ALA A 470 6.65 9.27 -4.29
CA ALA A 470 5.21 9.19 -4.47
C ALA A 470 4.55 10.37 -3.73
N GLU A 471 3.99 11.31 -4.48
CA GLU A 471 3.41 12.56 -3.96
C GLU A 471 1.87 12.50 -3.95
N CYS A 472 1.23 13.10 -2.94
CA CYS A 472 -0.21 13.28 -2.89
C CYS A 472 -0.54 14.78 -2.83
N ILE A 473 -1.17 15.30 -3.87
CA ILE A 473 -1.68 16.67 -3.87
C ILE A 473 -3.05 16.68 -3.18
N ILE A 474 -3.23 17.56 -2.21
CA ILE A 474 -4.49 17.76 -1.48
C ILE A 474 -5.07 19.13 -1.81
N ILE A 475 -6.32 19.15 -2.28
CA ILE A 475 -7.03 20.37 -2.67
C ILE A 475 -8.38 20.45 -1.94
N PRO A 476 -8.50 21.26 -0.87
CA PRO A 476 -9.79 21.55 -0.26
C PRO A 476 -10.57 22.55 -1.12
N ALA A 477 -11.82 22.21 -1.47
CA ALA A 477 -12.69 23.02 -2.31
C ALA A 477 -14.04 23.29 -1.65
N ARG A 478 -14.50 24.55 -1.67
CA ARG A 478 -15.85 24.95 -1.26
C ARG A 478 -16.33 26.13 -2.07
N ASN A 479 -17.38 25.95 -2.86
CA ASN A 479 -17.95 26.97 -3.73
C ASN A 479 -16.89 27.63 -4.64
N GLU A 480 -16.27 26.82 -5.50
CA GLU A 480 -15.18 27.18 -6.40
C GLU A 480 -15.46 26.76 -7.85
N GLU A 481 -16.73 26.75 -8.29
CA GLU A 481 -17.15 26.31 -9.63
C GLU A 481 -16.40 27.04 -10.77
N ASN A 482 -16.04 28.31 -10.55
CA ASN A 482 -15.36 29.16 -11.53
C ASN A 482 -13.84 28.92 -11.62
N ASN A 483 -13.25 28.28 -10.62
CA ASN A 483 -11.80 28.21 -10.44
C ASN A 483 -11.26 26.77 -10.45
N ILE A 484 -11.99 25.82 -9.87
CA ILE A 484 -11.50 24.45 -9.65
C ILE A 484 -11.08 23.76 -10.95
N ALA A 485 -11.79 24.01 -12.06
CA ALA A 485 -11.42 23.46 -13.37
C ALA A 485 -10.06 23.97 -13.85
N LYS A 486 -9.75 25.27 -13.63
CA LYS A 486 -8.45 25.85 -14.01
C LYS A 486 -7.32 25.26 -13.18
N CYS A 487 -7.54 25.17 -11.86
CA CYS A 487 -6.61 24.53 -10.93
C CYS A 487 -6.28 23.10 -11.38
N LEU A 488 -7.30 22.25 -11.56
CA LEU A 488 -7.10 20.85 -11.95
C LEU A 488 -6.45 20.70 -13.33
N ASN A 489 -6.76 21.57 -14.30
CA ASN A 489 -6.08 21.56 -15.60
C ASN A 489 -4.57 21.80 -15.46
N THR A 490 -4.14 22.72 -14.60
CA THR A 490 -2.70 22.96 -14.36
C THR A 490 -2.00 21.81 -13.64
N ILE A 491 -2.72 21.07 -12.81
CA ILE A 491 -2.21 19.89 -12.09
C ILE A 491 -2.11 18.67 -13.02
N VAL A 492 -3.09 18.46 -13.90
CA VAL A 492 -3.03 17.39 -14.91
C VAL A 492 -1.91 17.63 -15.92
N ALA A 493 -1.56 18.90 -16.17
CA ALA A 493 -0.51 19.32 -17.09
C ALA A 493 0.90 19.35 -16.47
N GLN A 494 1.10 18.77 -15.28
CA GLN A 494 2.44 18.67 -14.68
C GLN A 494 3.37 17.79 -15.52
N ASN A 495 4.63 18.21 -15.65
CA ASN A 495 5.73 17.43 -16.25
C ASN A 495 6.25 16.37 -15.27
N TYR A 496 5.32 15.57 -14.71
CA TYR A 496 5.57 14.53 -13.72
C TYR A 496 4.79 13.26 -14.09
N PRO A 497 5.38 12.05 -13.99
CA PRO A 497 4.69 10.81 -14.34
C PRO A 497 3.41 10.64 -13.51
N LYS A 498 2.30 10.40 -14.20
CA LYS A 498 0.95 10.39 -13.58
C LYS A 498 0.76 9.20 -12.63
N GLU A 499 1.56 8.16 -12.77
CA GLU A 499 1.54 6.99 -11.89
C GLU A 499 2.21 7.26 -10.53
N LEU A 500 3.00 8.34 -10.44
CA LEU A 500 3.82 8.67 -9.27
C LEU A 500 3.22 9.75 -8.39
N PHE A 501 2.08 10.33 -8.77
CA PHE A 501 1.34 11.21 -7.89
C PHE A 501 -0.17 10.98 -7.99
N GLU A 502 -0.85 11.25 -6.89
CA GLU A 502 -2.31 11.31 -6.86
C GLU A 502 -2.79 12.70 -6.44
N VAL A 503 -4.03 13.01 -6.77
CA VAL A 503 -4.70 14.25 -6.42
C VAL A 503 -5.95 13.89 -5.66
N ILE A 504 -6.06 14.36 -4.42
CA ILE A 504 -7.26 14.22 -3.59
C ILE A 504 -7.92 15.59 -3.47
N VAL A 505 -9.08 15.72 -4.08
CA VAL A 505 -9.90 16.93 -3.99
C VAL A 505 -11.00 16.68 -2.97
N ILE A 506 -11.10 17.55 -1.96
CA ILE A 506 -12.08 17.42 -0.88
C ILE A 506 -13.12 18.51 -1.00
N ASN A 507 -14.35 18.10 -1.31
CA ASN A 507 -15.49 18.99 -1.38
C ASN A 507 -16.05 19.24 0.04
N ASP A 508 -15.91 20.47 0.56
CA ASP A 508 -16.47 20.89 1.85
C ASP A 508 -17.85 21.54 1.68
N HIS A 509 -18.88 20.70 1.55
CA HIS A 509 -20.29 21.14 1.55
C HIS A 509 -20.59 22.26 0.53
N SER A 510 -20.06 22.14 -0.69
CA SER A 510 -20.38 23.09 -1.75
C SER A 510 -21.87 23.06 -2.10
N THR A 511 -22.39 24.24 -2.45
CA THR A 511 -23.79 24.45 -2.87
C THR A 511 -23.90 24.82 -4.34
N ASP A 512 -22.77 25.02 -5.03
CA ASP A 512 -22.66 25.33 -6.45
C ASP A 512 -22.18 24.08 -7.24
N LYS A 513 -21.82 24.26 -8.52
CA LYS A 513 -21.40 23.14 -9.39
C LYS A 513 -20.00 22.59 -9.13
N THR A 514 -19.35 22.96 -8.02
CA THR A 514 -17.98 22.50 -7.70
C THR A 514 -17.88 20.97 -7.66
N LEU A 515 -18.86 20.30 -7.06
CA LEU A 515 -18.87 18.84 -6.93
C LEU A 515 -18.93 18.15 -8.30
N GLU A 516 -19.87 18.56 -9.15
CA GLU A 516 -20.07 18.02 -10.50
C GLU A 516 -18.79 18.15 -11.35
N ILE A 517 -18.12 19.30 -11.26
CA ILE A 517 -16.87 19.54 -11.99
C ILE A 517 -15.78 18.57 -11.51
N ILE A 518 -15.62 18.37 -10.20
CA ILE A 518 -14.60 17.47 -9.67
C ILE A 518 -14.89 16.00 -10.06
N GLU A 519 -16.15 15.58 -10.03
CA GLU A 519 -16.57 14.24 -10.47
C GLU A 519 -16.19 13.98 -11.93
N ASP A 520 -16.44 14.95 -12.81
CA ASP A 520 -16.04 14.86 -14.22
C ASP A 520 -14.52 14.70 -14.40
N PHE A 521 -13.71 15.42 -13.61
CA PHE A 521 -12.25 15.23 -13.63
C PHE A 521 -11.82 13.87 -13.08
N ALA A 522 -12.43 13.39 -12.00
CA ALA A 522 -12.13 12.07 -11.42
C ALA A 522 -12.48 10.92 -12.38
N ASN A 523 -13.55 11.06 -13.17
CA ASN A 523 -13.92 10.10 -14.20
C ASN A 523 -12.94 10.10 -15.40
N ARG A 524 -12.37 11.27 -15.74
CA ARG A 524 -11.43 11.41 -16.86
C ARG A 524 -9.98 11.02 -16.50
N PHE A 525 -9.57 11.20 -15.25
CA PHE A 525 -8.19 11.00 -14.80
C PHE A 525 -8.11 10.06 -13.59
N GLN A 526 -7.52 8.88 -13.79
CA GLN A 526 -7.40 7.83 -12.77
C GLN A 526 -6.61 8.25 -11.51
N ASN A 527 -5.74 9.26 -11.65
CA ASN A 527 -4.95 9.78 -10.54
C ASN A 527 -5.66 10.89 -9.75
N ILE A 528 -6.91 11.26 -10.08
CA ILE A 528 -7.73 12.22 -9.34
C ILE A 528 -8.83 11.49 -8.56
N LYS A 529 -8.93 11.78 -7.26
CA LYS A 529 -9.93 11.23 -6.35
C LYS A 529 -10.74 12.35 -5.72
N LEU A 530 -12.05 12.16 -5.70
CA LEU A 530 -12.98 13.02 -4.98
C LEU A 530 -13.27 12.45 -3.59
N ILE A 531 -13.21 13.30 -2.57
CA ILE A 531 -13.78 13.03 -1.25
C ILE A 531 -14.84 14.08 -0.97
N ASN A 532 -16.06 13.64 -0.71
CA ASN A 532 -17.13 14.53 -0.27
C ASN A 532 -17.17 14.57 1.27
N LEU A 533 -16.84 15.70 1.87
CA LEU A 533 -16.70 15.82 3.32
C LEU A 533 -18.03 15.57 4.06
N LYS A 534 -19.15 15.85 3.39
CA LYS A 534 -20.50 15.63 3.93
C LYS A 534 -20.75 14.15 4.24
N ASP A 535 -20.19 13.24 3.47
CA ASP A 535 -20.43 11.79 3.60
C ASP A 535 -19.55 11.20 4.72
N GLU A 536 -18.41 11.83 5.00
CA GLU A 536 -17.45 11.42 6.04
C GLU A 536 -17.84 11.93 7.44
N LEU A 537 -18.57 13.05 7.50
CA LEU A 537 -19.00 13.66 8.74
C LEU A 537 -20.49 13.39 8.93
N LEU A 538 -20.83 12.42 9.79
CA LEU A 538 -22.20 12.08 10.22
C LEU A 538 -22.92 13.24 10.96
N ASN A 539 -23.06 14.41 10.34
CA ASN A 539 -23.70 15.63 10.84
C ASN A 539 -23.19 16.19 12.19
N LYS A 540 -21.94 15.92 12.58
CA LYS A 540 -21.36 16.54 13.77
C LYS A 540 -20.95 18.01 13.48
N PRO A 541 -21.38 19.00 14.28
CA PRO A 541 -20.92 20.36 14.12
C PRO A 541 -19.42 20.45 14.43
N LEU A 542 -18.65 21.01 13.51
CA LEU A 542 -17.22 21.26 13.67
C LEU A 542 -16.91 22.75 13.60
N ASN A 543 -15.85 23.17 14.30
CA ASN A 543 -15.34 24.54 14.23
C ASN A 543 -14.27 24.74 13.12
N ALA A 544 -13.58 23.68 12.67
CA ALA A 544 -12.49 23.76 11.69
C ALA A 544 -12.65 22.78 10.51
N TYR A 545 -13.56 23.09 9.58
CA TYR A 545 -13.85 22.24 8.41
C TYR A 545 -12.64 22.02 7.50
N LYS A 546 -11.82 23.05 7.21
CA LYS A 546 -10.62 22.91 6.34
C LYS A 546 -9.59 21.94 6.91
N LYS A 547 -9.25 22.05 8.20
CA LYS A 547 -8.31 21.14 8.88
C LYS A 547 -8.80 19.70 8.85
N LYS A 548 -10.10 19.50 9.08
CA LYS A 548 -10.70 18.17 9.06
C LYS A 548 -10.69 17.56 7.65
N ALA A 549 -10.97 18.36 6.63
CA ALA A 549 -10.87 17.94 5.23
C ALA A 549 -9.46 17.47 4.89
N ILE A 550 -8.44 18.25 5.25
CA ILE A 550 -7.03 17.90 5.03
C ILE A 550 -6.66 16.64 5.82
N GLU A 551 -7.06 16.51 7.08
CA GLU A 551 -6.79 15.32 7.89
C GLU A 551 -7.37 14.04 7.29
N ILE A 552 -8.63 14.08 6.82
CA ILE A 552 -9.28 12.94 6.16
C ILE A 552 -8.55 12.58 4.86
N ALA A 553 -8.16 13.59 4.08
CA ALA A 553 -7.40 13.37 2.85
C ALA A 553 -6.03 12.74 3.11
N ILE A 554 -5.27 13.22 4.09
CA ILE A 554 -3.97 12.63 4.46
C ILE A 554 -4.13 11.18 4.90
N ASN A 555 -5.20 10.85 5.63
CA ASN A 555 -5.50 9.47 6.04
C ASN A 555 -5.77 8.55 4.84
N LYS A 556 -6.39 9.06 3.78
CA LYS A 556 -6.70 8.31 2.55
C LYS A 556 -5.62 8.41 1.45
N ALA A 557 -4.63 9.27 1.62
CA ALA A 557 -3.50 9.39 0.71
C ALA A 557 -2.63 8.12 0.71
N ASN A 558 -2.17 7.68 -0.45
CA ASN A 558 -1.13 6.68 -0.65
C ASN A 558 0.27 7.31 -0.75
N GLY A 559 0.36 8.58 -1.13
CA GLY A 559 1.63 9.32 -1.22
C GLY A 559 2.39 9.45 0.12
N ASN A 560 3.71 9.41 0.05
CA ASN A 560 4.61 9.62 1.20
C ASN A 560 4.75 11.10 1.54
N TRP A 561 4.69 11.95 0.52
CA TRP A 561 4.70 13.40 0.65
C TRP A 561 3.33 13.98 0.37
N ILE A 562 2.93 14.93 1.21
CA ILE A 562 1.68 15.67 1.06
C ILE A 562 2.03 17.05 0.53
N VAL A 563 1.52 17.37 -0.66
CA VAL A 563 1.63 18.70 -1.27
C VAL A 563 0.25 19.34 -1.18
N THR A 564 0.14 20.59 -0.74
CA THR A 564 -1.17 21.26 -0.64
C THR A 564 -1.25 22.45 -1.56
N THR A 565 -2.41 22.62 -2.18
CA THR A 565 -2.78 23.84 -2.91
C THR A 565 -4.26 24.14 -2.72
N ASP A 566 -4.66 25.40 -2.90
CA ASP A 566 -6.06 25.82 -2.76
C ASP A 566 -6.78 25.71 -4.13
N ALA A 567 -8.09 25.54 -4.11
CA ALA A 567 -8.91 25.35 -5.31
C ALA A 567 -8.98 26.59 -6.25
N ASP A 568 -8.54 27.75 -5.78
CA ASP A 568 -8.45 29.01 -6.54
C ASP A 568 -7.03 29.30 -7.06
N CYS A 569 -6.14 28.31 -7.01
CA CYS A 569 -4.74 28.43 -7.39
C CYS A 569 -4.40 27.75 -8.71
N GLU A 570 -3.42 28.30 -9.42
CA GLU A 570 -2.83 27.75 -10.64
C GLU A 570 -1.33 27.46 -10.41
N VAL A 571 -0.88 26.27 -10.81
CA VAL A 571 0.51 25.79 -10.64
C VAL A 571 1.28 25.83 -11.97
N GLN A 572 2.60 25.96 -11.92
CA GLN A 572 3.48 25.89 -13.10
C GLN A 572 3.73 24.44 -13.54
N GLN A 573 4.09 24.20 -14.80
CA GLN A 573 4.25 22.83 -15.35
C GLN A 573 5.33 21.97 -14.65
N ASN A 574 6.38 22.58 -14.10
CA ASN A 574 7.47 21.89 -13.40
C ASN A 574 7.32 21.96 -11.87
N TRP A 575 6.17 22.37 -11.35
CA TRP A 575 5.96 22.66 -9.94
C TRP A 575 6.28 21.46 -9.03
N LEU A 576 5.74 20.27 -9.35
CA LEU A 576 6.05 19.04 -8.60
C LEU A 576 7.52 18.62 -8.76
N LEU A 577 8.08 18.75 -9.97
CA LEU A 577 9.48 18.37 -10.23
C LEU A 577 10.46 19.16 -9.35
N HIS A 578 10.20 20.45 -9.11
CA HIS A 578 11.04 21.28 -8.24
C HIS A 578 10.84 21.00 -6.75
N PHE A 579 9.66 20.50 -6.35
CA PHE A 579 9.48 19.98 -5.00
C PHE A 579 10.28 18.70 -4.79
N ASP A 580 10.15 17.74 -5.71
CA ASP A 580 10.88 16.47 -5.71
C ASP A 580 12.40 16.72 -5.63
N ASP A 581 12.95 17.51 -6.55
CA ASP A 581 14.38 17.87 -6.58
C ASP A 581 14.87 18.51 -5.27
N TYR A 582 14.10 19.45 -4.72
CA TYR A 582 14.46 20.12 -3.48
C TYR A 582 14.41 19.17 -2.28
N ILE A 583 13.41 18.28 -2.21
CA ILE A 583 13.28 17.31 -1.13
C ILE A 583 14.38 16.25 -1.22
N GLU A 584 14.79 15.85 -2.41
CA GLU A 584 15.89 14.88 -2.58
C GLU A 584 17.25 15.48 -2.19
N HIS A 585 17.47 16.75 -2.52
CA HIS A 585 18.72 17.44 -2.22
C HIS A 585 18.78 18.06 -0.82
N THR A 586 17.65 18.17 -0.12
CA THR A 586 17.59 18.70 1.25
C THR A 586 17.02 17.67 2.21
N ASN A 587 17.59 17.57 3.41
CA ASN A 587 17.03 16.67 4.44
C ASN A 587 15.88 17.35 5.20
N SER A 588 14.98 18.02 4.46
CA SER A 588 13.83 18.77 4.97
C SER A 588 12.63 17.84 5.18
N LEU A 589 11.84 18.08 6.23
CA LEU A 589 10.59 17.36 6.53
C LEU A 589 9.34 18.20 6.20
N PHE A 590 9.54 19.50 5.99
CA PHE A 590 8.52 20.47 5.61
C PHE A 590 9.16 21.51 4.69
N VAL A 591 8.51 21.80 3.56
CA VAL A 591 8.99 22.74 2.54
C VAL A 591 7.89 23.75 2.24
N ALA A 592 8.16 25.03 2.51
CA ALA A 592 7.30 26.13 2.08
C ALA A 592 7.75 26.66 0.71
N ALA A 593 6.82 27.17 -0.10
CA ALA A 593 7.13 27.65 -1.45
C ALA A 593 6.36 28.95 -1.79
N PRO A 594 6.83 29.72 -2.79
CA PRO A 594 6.31 31.05 -3.09
C PRO A 594 4.89 31.03 -3.69
N VAL A 595 4.04 31.96 -3.27
CA VAL A 595 2.71 32.22 -3.83
C VAL A 595 2.64 33.68 -4.28
N ILE A 596 1.91 33.99 -5.34
CA ILE A 596 1.69 35.36 -5.79
C ILE A 596 0.24 35.57 -6.24
N PHE A 597 -0.27 36.79 -6.12
CA PHE A 597 -1.55 37.14 -6.74
C PHE A 597 -1.41 37.32 -8.25
N SER A 598 -2.46 37.02 -9.00
CA SER A 598 -2.60 37.47 -10.38
C SER A 598 -2.88 38.97 -10.44
N ASN A 599 -2.42 39.64 -11.50
CA ASN A 599 -2.58 41.08 -11.64
C ASN A 599 -3.54 41.43 -12.79
N ASN A 600 -4.76 41.81 -12.44
CA ASN A 600 -5.81 42.22 -13.39
C ASN A 600 -5.76 43.72 -13.72
N LYS A 601 -4.63 44.40 -13.45
CA LYS A 601 -4.35 45.83 -13.72
C LYS A 601 -5.24 46.84 -12.99
N THR A 602 -6.12 46.42 -12.07
CA THR A 602 -6.85 47.36 -11.21
C THR A 602 -5.95 47.85 -10.08
N ILE A 603 -6.23 49.03 -9.51
CA ILE A 603 -5.45 49.57 -8.39
C ILE A 603 -5.51 48.60 -7.19
N VAL A 604 -6.68 48.00 -6.95
CA VAL A 604 -6.91 47.00 -5.90
C VAL A 604 -6.05 45.75 -6.11
N SER A 605 -5.96 45.23 -7.35
CA SER A 605 -5.13 44.05 -7.64
C SER A 605 -3.64 44.37 -7.59
N GLN A 606 -3.23 45.55 -8.08
CA GLN A 606 -1.84 46.00 -8.03
C GLN A 606 -1.35 46.17 -6.59
N PHE A 607 -2.17 46.78 -5.72
CA PHE A 607 -1.86 46.92 -4.31
C PHE A 607 -1.70 45.56 -3.63
N GLN A 608 -2.66 44.64 -3.83
CA GLN A 608 -2.60 43.28 -3.28
C GLN A 608 -1.37 42.51 -3.76
N TYR A 609 -1.02 42.63 -5.04
CA TYR A 609 0.16 42.00 -5.62
C TYR A 609 1.44 42.47 -4.92
N ILE A 610 1.58 43.79 -4.73
CA ILE A 610 2.75 44.41 -4.10
C ILE A 610 2.85 44.06 -2.61
N ASP A 611 1.76 44.23 -1.86
CA ASP A 611 1.66 43.89 -0.43
C ASP A 611 2.02 42.43 -0.18
N PHE A 612 1.44 41.54 -0.99
CA PHE A 612 1.64 40.11 -0.82
C PHE A 612 3.04 39.65 -1.23
N MET A 613 3.64 40.25 -2.25
CA MET A 613 5.02 39.96 -2.61
C MET A 613 6.00 40.35 -1.49
N ALA A 614 5.80 41.49 -0.83
CA ALA A 614 6.62 41.90 0.31
C ALA A 614 6.50 40.89 1.46
N LEU A 615 5.28 40.43 1.74
CA LEU A 615 5.02 39.38 2.73
C LEU A 615 5.72 38.05 2.37
N GLN A 616 5.67 37.65 1.11
CA GLN A 616 6.32 36.42 0.64
C GLN A 616 7.84 36.51 0.64
N ALA A 617 8.41 37.68 0.36
CA ALA A 617 9.85 37.92 0.48
C ALA A 617 10.31 37.84 1.95
N ALA A 618 9.54 38.42 2.87
CA ALA A 618 9.81 38.30 4.31
C ALA A 618 9.67 36.85 4.80
N THR A 619 8.68 36.12 4.27
CA THR A 619 8.50 34.69 4.53
C THR A 619 9.73 33.88 4.08
N ALA A 620 10.17 34.06 2.84
CA ALA A 620 11.35 33.38 2.32
C ALA A 620 12.60 33.64 3.18
N ALA A 621 12.84 34.90 3.55
CA ALA A 621 14.00 35.27 4.36
C ALA A 621 13.96 34.65 5.77
N THR A 622 12.81 34.72 6.45
CA THR A 622 12.68 34.23 7.83
C THR A 622 12.67 32.71 7.93
N VAL A 623 12.09 32.00 6.96
CA VAL A 623 12.07 30.53 6.93
C VAL A 623 13.46 29.97 6.59
N SER A 624 14.17 30.59 5.64
CA SER A 624 15.51 30.13 5.22
C SER A 624 16.55 30.21 6.34
N VAL A 625 16.34 31.07 7.34
CA VAL A 625 17.22 31.22 8.52
C VAL A 625 16.60 30.54 9.75
N SER A 626 15.55 29.74 9.58
CA SER A 626 14.82 29.04 10.66
C SER A 626 14.31 29.96 11.77
N LEU A 627 14.12 31.27 11.49
CA LEU A 627 13.73 32.26 12.51
C LEU A 627 12.24 32.17 12.85
N HIS A 628 11.36 32.12 11.84
CA HIS A 628 9.90 32.10 12.04
C HIS A 628 9.21 30.98 11.23
N CYS A 629 8.00 30.60 11.65
CA CYS A 629 7.14 29.63 10.97
C CYS A 629 6.09 30.34 10.13
N MET A 630 6.50 30.92 9.00
CA MET A 630 5.58 31.54 8.05
C MET A 630 5.51 30.67 6.79
N CYS A 631 4.30 30.33 6.36
CA CYS A 631 4.05 29.59 5.14
C CYS A 631 2.63 29.89 4.63
N ASN A 632 2.33 29.41 3.44
CA ASN A 632 1.01 29.56 2.83
C ASN A 632 0.49 28.18 2.41
N GLY A 633 -0.69 27.82 2.89
CA GLY A 633 -1.39 26.57 2.57
C GLY A 633 -1.60 26.31 1.07
N ALA A 634 -1.53 27.35 0.24
CA ALA A 634 -1.63 27.22 -1.21
C ALA A 634 -0.37 26.64 -1.89
N ASN A 635 0.80 26.62 -1.22
CA ASN A 635 2.03 26.10 -1.79
C ASN A 635 3.02 25.63 -0.71
N LEU A 636 2.83 24.40 -0.25
CA LEU A 636 3.71 23.75 0.71
C LEU A 636 3.70 22.23 0.52
N ALA A 637 4.75 21.58 1.01
CA ALA A 637 4.89 20.13 1.02
C ALA A 637 5.42 19.65 2.38
N TYR A 638 4.96 18.51 2.87
CA TYR A 638 5.49 17.90 4.09
C TYR A 638 5.37 16.38 4.07
N GLU A 639 6.26 15.73 4.80
CA GLU A 639 6.26 14.29 4.93
C GLU A 639 5.04 13.81 5.74
N LYS A 640 4.32 12.84 5.19
CA LYS A 640 3.12 12.26 5.81
C LYS A 640 3.41 11.64 7.18
N ASN A 641 4.56 10.96 7.34
CA ASN A 641 4.93 10.38 8.64
C ASN A 641 5.15 11.46 9.69
N THR A 642 5.85 12.53 9.31
CA THR A 642 6.09 13.69 10.18
C THR A 642 4.76 14.33 10.63
N PHE A 643 3.75 14.42 9.76
CA PHE A 643 2.40 14.89 10.13
C PHE A 643 1.78 14.05 11.27
N PHE A 644 1.82 12.72 11.19
CA PHE A 644 1.29 11.87 12.26
C PHE A 644 2.15 11.90 13.53
N GLU A 645 3.46 12.00 13.36
CA GLU A 645 4.42 12.05 14.46
C GLU A 645 4.20 13.27 15.38
N VAL A 646 3.78 14.41 14.84
CA VAL A 646 3.41 15.61 15.62
C VAL A 646 1.95 15.60 16.09
N GLY A 647 1.23 14.51 15.87
CA GLY A 647 -0.19 14.36 16.21
C GLY A 647 -1.12 15.17 15.30
N GLY A 648 -0.73 15.45 14.07
CA GLY A 648 -1.51 16.17 13.07
C GLY A 648 -2.06 17.50 13.60
N PHE A 649 -3.36 17.74 13.39
CA PHE A 649 -4.05 18.94 13.89
C PHE A 649 -4.57 18.82 15.33
N LYS A 650 -4.28 17.74 16.05
CA LYS A 650 -4.72 17.58 17.46
C LYS A 650 -4.19 18.74 18.31
N GLY A 651 -5.10 19.39 19.05
CA GLY A 651 -4.81 20.53 19.92
C GLY A 651 -4.96 21.89 19.24
N ILE A 652 -5.08 21.93 17.91
CA ILE A 652 -5.29 23.14 17.10
C ILE A 652 -6.53 23.03 16.17
N ASP A 653 -7.29 21.95 16.33
CA ASP A 653 -8.51 21.57 15.62
C ASP A 653 -9.74 22.39 16.03
N ASN A 654 -9.70 23.02 17.21
CA ASN A 654 -10.71 23.99 17.63
C ASN A 654 -10.55 25.36 16.95
N ILE A 655 -9.40 25.61 16.30
CA ILE A 655 -9.10 26.88 15.63
C ILE A 655 -9.51 26.75 14.17
N ALA A 656 -10.44 27.59 13.70
CA ALA A 656 -10.99 27.47 12.35
C ALA A 656 -9.99 27.71 11.19
N SER A 657 -8.81 28.29 11.46
CA SER A 657 -7.84 28.66 10.43
C SER A 657 -6.39 28.52 10.91
N GLY A 658 -5.41 28.75 10.03
CA GLY A 658 -3.97 28.62 10.32
C GLY A 658 -3.47 27.17 10.32
N ASP A 659 -4.11 26.33 9.51
CA ASP A 659 -3.75 24.92 9.26
C ASP A 659 -2.27 24.76 8.89
N ASP A 660 -1.78 25.59 7.99
CA ASP A 660 -0.42 25.66 7.48
C ASP A 660 0.61 26.04 8.56
N MET A 661 0.51 27.25 9.11
CA MET A 661 1.51 27.82 10.01
C MET A 661 1.55 27.10 11.36
N LEU A 662 0.41 26.67 11.90
CA LEU A 662 0.37 25.97 13.18
C LEU A 662 0.96 24.56 13.06
N LEU A 663 0.73 23.87 11.94
CA LEU A 663 1.37 22.57 11.66
C LEU A 663 2.89 22.74 11.51
N MET A 664 3.33 23.71 10.72
CA MET A 664 4.75 24.04 10.55
C MET A 664 5.42 24.32 11.90
N ASN A 665 4.75 25.05 12.80
CA ASN A 665 5.27 25.31 14.15
C ASN A 665 5.41 24.02 14.98
N LYS A 666 4.40 23.14 14.97
CA LYS A 666 4.49 21.84 15.65
C LYS A 666 5.66 20.99 15.14
N ILE A 667 5.91 21.01 13.83
CA ILE A 667 7.04 20.33 13.21
C ILE A 667 8.35 20.98 13.62
N LYS A 668 8.46 22.32 13.61
CA LYS A 668 9.67 23.04 14.05
C LYS A 668 10.04 22.73 15.50
N LEU A 669 9.05 22.68 16.39
CA LEU A 669 9.25 22.42 17.82
C LEU A 669 9.84 21.02 18.05
N LYS A 670 9.47 20.04 17.21
CA LYS A 670 9.95 18.66 17.32
C LYS A 670 11.24 18.40 16.53
N HIS A 671 11.34 18.99 15.34
CA HIS A 671 12.40 18.79 14.36
C HIS A 671 13.02 20.13 13.97
N LYS A 672 13.90 20.64 14.84
CA LYS A 672 14.64 21.87 14.60
C LYS A 672 15.54 21.70 13.35
N ASP A 673 15.63 22.74 12.52
CA ASP A 673 16.46 22.79 11.30
C ASP A 673 16.03 21.83 10.17
N LYS A 674 14.81 21.30 10.23
CA LYS A 674 14.21 20.43 9.20
C LYS A 674 13.15 21.10 8.33
N ILE A 675 13.13 22.43 8.34
CA ILE A 675 12.19 23.24 7.58
C ILE A 675 12.95 23.94 6.47
N GLY A 676 12.49 23.75 5.23
CA GLY A 676 13.06 24.36 4.04
C GLY A 676 12.11 25.38 3.40
N TYR A 677 12.69 26.23 2.54
CA TYR A 677 11.97 27.11 1.63
C TYR A 677 12.44 26.89 0.20
N LEU A 678 11.54 26.48 -0.69
CA LEU A 678 11.81 26.23 -2.11
C LEU A 678 11.85 27.56 -2.87
N PHE A 679 13.05 28.08 -3.09
CA PHE A 679 13.26 29.34 -3.80
C PHE A 679 13.42 29.13 -5.32
N CYS A 680 12.33 28.76 -6.01
CA CYS A 680 12.31 28.55 -7.47
C CYS A 680 11.19 29.35 -8.15
N LYS A 681 11.47 29.94 -9.32
CA LYS A 681 10.46 30.68 -10.09
C LYS A 681 9.39 29.77 -10.69
N GLU A 682 9.81 28.58 -11.11
CA GLU A 682 8.93 27.56 -11.67
C GLU A 682 8.15 26.79 -10.60
N SER A 683 8.32 27.11 -9.32
CA SER A 683 7.48 26.61 -8.23
C SER A 683 6.47 27.64 -7.71
N ILE A 684 6.39 28.83 -8.33
CA ILE A 684 5.46 29.89 -7.91
C ILE A 684 4.01 29.49 -8.23
N VAL A 685 3.18 29.47 -7.21
CA VAL A 685 1.72 29.29 -7.35
C VAL A 685 1.04 30.65 -7.48
N THR A 686 0.09 30.75 -8.41
CA THR A 686 -0.67 31.98 -8.64
C THR A 686 -2.09 31.84 -8.09
N THR A 687 -2.59 32.86 -7.38
CA THR A 687 -3.96 32.91 -6.82
C THR A 687 -4.67 34.22 -7.21
N LEU A 688 -5.99 34.29 -7.04
CA LEU A 688 -6.80 35.45 -7.44
C LEU A 688 -6.85 36.54 -6.34
N PRO A 689 -6.67 37.83 -6.68
CA PRO A 689 -6.85 38.91 -5.72
C PRO A 689 -8.34 39.09 -5.37
N MET A 690 -8.61 39.63 -4.19
CA MET A 690 -9.96 40.03 -3.80
C MET A 690 -10.47 41.16 -4.72
N PRO A 691 -11.74 41.12 -5.16
CA PRO A 691 -12.25 42.05 -6.17
C PRO A 691 -12.44 43.49 -5.66
N THR A 692 -12.61 43.67 -4.34
CA THR A 692 -12.90 44.98 -3.73
C THR A 692 -12.05 45.25 -2.49
N TRP A 693 -11.84 46.53 -2.17
CA TRP A 693 -11.17 46.97 -0.93
C TRP A 693 -11.82 46.41 0.33
N LYS A 694 -13.16 46.34 0.36
CA LYS A 694 -13.90 45.79 1.51
C LYS A 694 -13.60 44.31 1.71
N SER A 695 -13.62 43.50 0.63
CA SER A 695 -13.28 42.08 0.69
C SER A 695 -11.81 41.86 1.07
N PHE A 696 -10.91 42.69 0.54
CA PHE A 696 -9.48 42.67 0.88
C PHE A 696 -9.23 42.96 2.38
N ILE A 697 -9.81 44.04 2.91
CA ILE A 697 -9.66 44.42 4.33
C ILE A 697 -10.23 43.33 5.23
N ASN A 698 -11.40 42.76 4.90
CA ASN A 698 -11.97 41.63 5.65
C ASN A 698 -11.04 40.41 5.64
N GLN A 699 -10.39 40.12 4.51
CA GLN A 699 -9.41 39.02 4.42
C GLN A 699 -8.22 39.26 5.37
N ARG A 700 -7.74 40.50 5.46
CA ARG A 700 -6.58 40.88 6.29
C ARG A 700 -6.91 40.98 7.77
N ILE A 701 -8.10 41.46 8.14
CA ILE A 701 -8.62 41.40 9.51
C ILE A 701 -8.64 39.93 9.99
N ARG A 702 -9.12 39.01 9.14
CA ARG A 702 -9.11 37.57 9.44
C ARG A 702 -7.71 36.98 9.59
N TRP A 703 -6.71 37.50 8.88
CA TRP A 703 -5.33 37.05 9.04
C TRP A 703 -4.70 37.61 10.33
N ALA A 704 -4.94 38.89 10.61
CA ALA A 704 -4.48 39.57 11.82
C ALA A 704 -5.11 39.01 13.10
N SER A 705 -6.40 38.64 13.08
CA SER A 705 -7.10 38.05 14.24
C SER A 705 -6.58 36.67 14.63
N LYS A 706 -5.66 36.06 13.85
CA LYS A 706 -4.97 34.82 14.19
C LYS A 706 -3.74 35.05 15.07
N ALA A 707 -3.21 36.28 15.07
CA ALA A 707 -1.95 36.65 15.72
C ALA A 707 -1.93 36.26 17.22
N ASP A 708 -3.07 36.38 17.90
CA ASP A 708 -3.20 36.10 19.34
C ASP A 708 -3.16 34.60 19.70
N LYS A 709 -3.29 33.70 18.72
CA LYS A 709 -3.30 32.23 18.93
C LYS A 709 -1.97 31.56 18.59
N TYR A 710 -0.93 32.32 18.22
CA TYR A 710 0.41 31.77 17.97
C TYR A 710 1.20 31.69 19.28
N ASP A 711 1.85 30.54 19.52
CA ASP A 711 2.76 30.37 20.66
C ASP A 711 4.07 31.17 20.53
N ASP A 712 4.40 31.61 19.31
CA ASP A 712 5.65 32.35 19.05
C ASP A 712 5.54 33.82 19.47
N LYS A 713 5.82 34.07 20.75
CA LYS A 713 5.83 35.41 21.35
C LYS A 713 6.91 36.34 20.75
N SER A 714 7.83 35.83 19.93
CA SER A 714 8.89 36.64 19.32
C SER A 714 8.42 37.51 18.15
N LEU A 715 7.29 37.16 17.53
CA LEU A 715 6.72 37.91 16.40
C LEU A 715 5.95 39.17 16.84
N LEU A 716 5.37 39.14 18.05
CA LEU A 716 4.53 40.22 18.56
C LEU A 716 5.27 41.58 18.68
N PRO A 717 6.50 41.65 19.23
CA PRO A 717 7.26 42.91 19.29
C PRO A 717 7.54 43.50 17.90
N VAL A 718 7.83 42.65 16.90
CA VAL A 718 8.10 43.08 15.52
C VAL A 718 6.85 43.68 14.89
N LEU A 719 5.71 42.97 15.00
CA LEU A 719 4.43 43.46 14.49
C LEU A 719 3.98 44.74 15.19
N LEU A 720 4.18 44.84 16.51
CA LEU A 720 3.86 46.04 17.29
C LEU A 720 4.76 47.22 16.88
N MET A 721 6.06 46.99 16.67
CA MET A 721 6.98 48.02 16.18
C MET A 721 6.56 48.54 14.81
N VAL A 722 6.22 47.64 13.87
CA VAL A 722 5.72 48.02 12.53
C VAL A 722 4.42 48.82 12.66
N TYR A 723 3.48 48.40 13.51
CA TYR A 723 2.23 49.12 13.74
C TYR A 723 2.46 50.52 14.32
N LEU A 724 3.25 50.63 15.41
CA LEU A 724 3.53 51.90 16.07
C LEU A 724 4.27 52.89 15.17
N PHE A 725 5.19 52.40 14.35
CA PHE A 725 5.90 53.22 13.37
C PHE A 725 4.98 53.74 12.26
N ASN A 726 4.07 52.92 11.74
CA ASN A 726 3.09 53.40 10.75
C ASN A 726 2.05 54.35 11.39
N LEU A 727 1.64 54.08 12.63
CA LEU A 727 0.75 54.97 13.38
C LEU A 727 1.40 56.33 13.65
N SER A 728 2.69 56.37 13.99
CA SER A 728 3.40 57.63 14.21
C SER A 728 3.47 58.48 12.93
N LEU A 729 3.64 57.87 11.76
CA LEU A 729 3.58 58.59 10.48
C LEU A 729 2.20 59.19 10.22
N VAL A 730 1.13 58.45 10.52
CA VAL A 730 -0.25 58.96 10.38
C VAL A 730 -0.50 60.14 11.33
N THR A 731 -0.11 60.02 12.61
CA THR A 731 -0.31 61.10 13.59
C THR A 731 0.56 62.32 13.28
N MET A 732 1.80 62.13 12.83
CA MET A 732 2.69 63.21 12.39
C MET A 732 2.14 63.95 11.18
N PHE A 733 1.48 63.27 10.24
CA PHE A 733 0.84 63.93 9.10
C PHE A 733 -0.26 64.89 9.56
N PHE A 734 -1.18 64.43 10.41
CA PHE A 734 -2.28 65.27 10.93
C PHE A 734 -1.77 66.44 11.78
N TRP A 735 -0.78 66.22 12.65
CA TRP A 735 -0.15 67.29 13.43
C TRP A 735 0.70 68.24 12.58
N GLY A 736 1.31 67.74 11.50
CA GLY A 736 2.11 68.51 10.56
C GLY A 736 1.31 69.56 9.79
N VAL A 737 0.00 69.36 9.60
CA VAL A 737 -0.88 70.37 8.99
C VAL A 737 -0.88 71.68 9.80
N ILE A 738 -0.68 71.61 11.12
CA ILE A 738 -0.66 72.76 12.02
C ILE A 738 0.77 73.30 12.23
N ASN A 739 1.79 72.45 12.08
CA ASN A 739 3.19 72.80 12.33
C ASN A 739 4.12 72.34 11.19
N SER A 740 4.68 73.33 10.46
CA SER A 740 5.54 73.09 9.30
C SER A 740 6.81 72.30 9.59
N LYS A 741 7.37 72.36 10.82
CA LYS A 741 8.54 71.57 11.22
C LYS A 741 8.19 70.08 11.35
N ILE A 742 7.03 69.77 11.92
CA ILE A 742 6.55 68.38 12.06
C ILE A 742 6.22 67.80 10.67
N LEU A 743 5.66 68.61 9.77
CA LEU A 743 5.40 68.21 8.39
C LEU A 743 6.69 67.88 7.62
N LEU A 744 7.76 68.65 7.83
CA LEU A 744 9.08 68.34 7.27
C LEU A 744 9.60 67.00 7.80
N CYS A 745 9.52 66.77 9.12
CA CYS A 745 9.90 65.48 9.71
C CYS A 745 9.09 64.32 9.12
N PHE A 746 7.78 64.48 8.91
CA PHE A 746 6.94 63.48 8.25
C PHE A 746 7.49 63.10 6.87
N PHE A 747 7.78 64.08 6.00
CA PHE A 747 8.32 63.79 4.67
C PHE A 747 9.68 63.10 4.71
N VAL A 748 10.56 63.49 5.65
CA VAL A 748 11.87 62.84 5.83
C VAL A 748 11.70 61.38 6.26
N PHE A 749 10.90 61.10 7.30
CA PHE A 749 10.68 59.72 7.75
C PHE A 749 9.93 58.88 6.72
N PHE A 750 8.97 59.47 6.00
CA PHE A 750 8.27 58.82 4.89
C PHE A 750 9.24 58.44 3.76
N LEU A 751 10.16 59.34 3.40
CA LEU A 751 11.18 59.08 2.38
C LEU A 751 12.15 57.99 2.84
N ILE A 752 12.66 58.06 4.08
CA ILE A 752 13.55 57.04 4.64
C ILE A 752 12.88 55.66 4.63
N LYS A 753 11.64 55.57 5.14
CA LYS A 753 10.85 54.32 5.11
C LYS A 753 10.74 53.78 3.69
N THR A 754 10.36 54.64 2.74
CA THR A 754 10.18 54.25 1.34
C THR A 754 11.48 53.75 0.73
N LEU A 755 12.61 54.41 0.98
CA LEU A 755 13.93 54.00 0.48
C LEU A 755 14.36 52.64 1.07
N VAL A 756 14.16 52.43 2.37
CA VAL A 756 14.50 51.16 3.04
C VAL A 756 13.66 50.00 2.52
N GLU A 757 12.35 50.18 2.36
CA GLU A 757 11.51 49.11 1.80
C GLU A 757 11.77 48.90 0.31
N TRP A 758 12.17 49.94 -0.42
CA TRP A 758 12.51 49.84 -1.83
C TRP A 758 13.73 48.94 -2.06
N THR A 759 14.76 49.03 -1.20
CA THR A 759 15.93 48.13 -1.31
C THR A 759 15.55 46.67 -1.03
N PHE A 760 14.58 46.43 -0.14
CA PHE A 760 14.06 45.10 0.17
C PHE A 760 13.17 44.53 -0.96
N ILE A 761 12.29 45.33 -1.56
CA ILE A 761 11.38 44.87 -2.62
C ILE A 761 12.08 44.66 -3.95
N LYS A 762 13.15 45.42 -4.24
CA LYS A 762 13.89 45.29 -5.51
C LYS A 762 14.27 43.82 -5.85
N PRO A 763 14.96 43.04 -4.99
CA PRO A 763 15.26 41.64 -5.29
C PRO A 763 14.01 40.76 -5.41
N ALA A 764 12.98 40.99 -4.58
CA ALA A 764 11.72 40.26 -4.68
C ALA A 764 11.04 40.50 -6.04
N SER A 765 11.02 41.73 -6.53
CA SER A 765 10.43 42.09 -7.82
C SER A 765 11.14 41.45 -9.02
N LEU A 766 12.46 41.21 -8.90
CA LEU A 766 13.26 40.48 -9.91
C LEU A 766 12.95 38.98 -9.89
N PHE A 767 12.64 38.42 -8.72
CA PHE A 767 12.25 37.03 -8.57
C PHE A 767 10.84 36.78 -9.16
N PHE A 768 9.84 37.56 -8.75
CA PHE A 768 8.43 37.36 -9.14
C PHE A 768 8.05 37.91 -10.54
N GLY A 769 8.95 38.57 -11.26
CA GLY A 769 8.76 38.87 -12.68
C GLY A 769 8.22 40.28 -13.04
N LYS A 770 8.88 41.34 -12.52
CA LYS A 770 8.79 42.76 -12.91
C LYS A 770 7.44 43.46 -12.65
N ILE A 771 7.36 44.15 -11.50
CA ILE A 771 6.54 45.37 -11.34
C ILE A 771 7.36 46.60 -11.71
N ARG A 772 6.66 47.64 -12.16
CA ARG A 772 7.19 49.00 -12.19
C ARG A 772 7.35 49.50 -10.75
N LEU A 773 8.56 49.48 -10.19
CA LEU A 773 8.90 49.96 -8.84
C LEU A 773 8.30 51.35 -8.49
N LEU A 774 7.96 52.15 -9.51
CA LEU A 774 7.20 53.39 -9.39
C LEU A 774 5.79 53.22 -8.79
N GLN A 775 5.08 52.12 -9.09
CA GLN A 775 3.77 51.85 -8.51
C GLN A 775 3.87 51.55 -7.01
N PHE A 776 4.96 50.91 -6.58
CA PHE A 776 5.23 50.70 -5.16
C PHE A 776 5.39 52.02 -4.41
N THR A 777 6.17 52.96 -4.95
CA THR A 777 6.38 54.27 -4.30
C THR A 777 5.10 55.10 -4.24
N LEU A 778 4.26 55.04 -5.28
CA LEU A 778 2.97 55.76 -5.32
C LEU A 778 1.92 55.19 -4.34
N LEU A 779 1.96 53.88 -4.05
CA LEU A 779 0.99 53.21 -3.18
C LEU A 779 1.40 53.19 -1.70
N GLN A 780 2.57 53.73 -1.33
CA GLN A 780 3.04 53.80 0.05
C GLN A 780 2.09 54.51 1.02
N PRO A 781 1.49 55.68 0.70
CA PRO A 781 0.55 56.33 1.61
C PRO A 781 -0.65 55.45 1.94
N LEU A 782 -1.16 54.72 0.94
CA LEU A 782 -2.27 53.78 1.10
C LEU A 782 -1.87 52.59 1.97
N HIS A 783 -0.64 52.08 1.80
CA HIS A 783 -0.08 50.99 2.60
C HIS A 783 0.04 51.35 4.09
N ILE A 784 0.52 52.57 4.41
CA ILE A 784 0.62 53.07 5.78
C ILE A 784 -0.76 53.11 6.45
N ILE A 785 -1.76 53.71 5.78
CA ILE A 785 -3.13 53.81 6.30
C ILE A 785 -3.73 52.41 6.49
N TYR A 786 -3.54 51.53 5.51
CA TYR A 786 -4.03 50.16 5.56
C TYR A 786 -3.47 49.36 6.75
N ILE A 787 -2.15 49.45 7.04
CA ILE A 787 -1.54 48.75 8.18
C ILE A 787 -2.18 49.19 9.51
N VAL A 788 -2.40 50.50 9.69
CA VAL A 788 -3.01 51.05 10.90
C VAL A 788 -4.47 50.58 11.03
N VAL A 789 -5.25 50.67 9.95
CA VAL A 789 -6.66 50.26 9.95
C VAL A 789 -6.80 48.75 10.18
N ALA A 790 -6.01 47.93 9.49
CA ALA A 790 -6.06 46.47 9.61
C ALA A 790 -5.56 45.99 10.98
N GLY A 791 -4.51 46.61 11.54
CA GLY A 791 -4.01 46.30 12.89
C GLY A 791 -5.02 46.64 13.98
N TRP A 792 -5.70 47.78 13.87
CA TRP A 792 -6.76 48.16 14.81
C TRP A 792 -7.99 47.24 14.70
N LEU A 793 -8.51 47.02 13.49
CA LEU A 793 -9.69 46.18 13.26
C LEU A 793 -9.42 44.69 13.49
N GLY A 794 -8.17 44.22 13.35
CA GLY A 794 -7.79 42.84 13.65
C GLY A 794 -7.99 42.47 15.12
N LYS A 795 -7.85 43.43 16.04
CA LYS A 795 -8.00 43.23 17.49
C LYS A 795 -9.44 43.40 17.99
N PHE A 796 -10.24 44.21 17.29
CA PHE A 796 -11.59 44.61 17.76
C PHE A 796 -12.75 44.23 16.81
N GLY A 797 -12.46 43.68 15.63
CA GLY A 797 -13.46 43.35 14.60
C GLY A 797 -13.99 41.91 14.66
N THR A 798 -15.21 41.69 14.14
CA THR A 798 -15.77 40.36 13.87
C THR A 798 -15.85 40.11 12.36
N TYR A 799 -15.67 38.87 11.90
CA TYR A 799 -15.73 38.52 10.47
C TYR A 799 -16.74 37.42 10.15
N LYS A 800 -17.27 37.41 8.92
CA LYS A 800 -18.14 36.35 8.36
C LYS A 800 -17.41 35.68 7.19
N TRP A 801 -17.51 34.35 7.07
CA TRP A 801 -16.91 33.58 5.97
C TRP A 801 -17.96 32.73 5.26
N LYS A 802 -18.15 32.94 3.95
CA LYS A 802 -19.06 32.18 3.05
C LYS A 802 -20.30 31.65 3.80
N ASP A 803 -21.10 32.60 4.33
CA ASP A 803 -22.37 32.42 5.07
C ASP A 803 -22.33 31.88 6.52
N ARG A 804 -21.14 31.70 7.13
CA ARG A 804 -21.00 31.28 8.54
C ARG A 804 -20.37 32.37 9.43
N LYS A 805 -20.87 32.50 10.66
CA LYS A 805 -20.15 33.17 11.76
C LYS A 805 -19.14 32.17 12.30
N VAL A 806 -17.86 32.53 12.28
CA VAL A 806 -16.76 31.70 12.80
C VAL A 806 -16.25 32.40 14.05
N GLN A 807 -16.19 31.70 15.19
CA GLN A 807 -15.68 32.23 16.46
C GLN A 807 -14.18 31.96 16.62
#